data_AF-A0A834AF97-F1
#
_entry.id   AF-A0A834AF97-F1
#
_cell.length_a   1.000
_cell.length_b   1.000
_cell.length_c   1.000
_cell.angle_alpha   90.00
_cell.angle_beta   90.00
_cell.angle_gamma   90.00
#
_symmetry.space_group_name_H-M   'P 1'
#
loop_
_entity.id
_entity.type
_entity.pdbx_description
1 polymer ?
#
loop_
_entity_poly.entity_id
_entity_poly.type
_entity_poly.pdbx_seq_one_letter_code
_entity_poly.pdbx_strand_id
1 'polypeptide(L)'
;MPLKADHISRPLWVAPDGHIFLEAFSPVYKYAQDFLVAIAEPVCRPTHVHEYKLTAYSLYAAVSVGLQTSDITEYLRKLSKTGIPEGIIQFIKLCTVSYGKVKLVLKHNRYFVESSHPDVIQHLLQDPVIRECRLRSSEGEVTELITETFTSRSAIAKTAEDSGGPSTSQVTDPQGKSDIPTDLFDFYEQMDKDEEDEEETQTVSFEVKQEMIEELQKRCIHLEYPLLAEYDFRNDSVNPDINIDLKPTAVLRPYQEKSLRKMFGNGRARSGVIVLPCGAGKSLVGVTAACTVRKRCLVLGNSAVSVEQWKAQFKMWSTIDDSQICRFTSDAKDKPIGCSIAISTYSMLGHTTKRSWEAERVMEWLRTQEWGLMILDEVHTIPAKMFRRVLTIVQAHCKLGLTATLVREDDKIVDLNFLIGPKLYEANWMELQNNGYIAKVQCAEVWCPMSPEFYREYVAIKTKKRILLYTMNPNKFRACQFLIKFHERRNDKIIVFADNVFALKEYAIRLNKPYIYGPTSQGERMQILQNFKHNPKINTIFISKVGDTSFDLPEANVLIQISSHGGSRRQEAQRLGRVLRAKKGMVAEEYNAFFYSLVSQDTQEMAYSTKRQRFLVDQGYSFKVITKLAGMEEEELAFSTKEEQQQLLQKVLAATDLDAEEEVVAGESGFRSSQVSRRFGTMSSMSGADDTVYMEYHSARSKASTKHVHPLFKRFRK
;
A
#
# COMPACT_ATOMS: atom_id res chain seq x y z
N MET A 1 35.98 -5.82 9.03
CA MET A 1 36.21 -4.43 8.56
C MET A 1 36.74 -3.62 9.74
N PRO A 2 37.81 -2.83 9.58
CA PRO A 2 38.32 -2.00 10.66
C PRO A 2 37.31 -0.89 11.01
N LEU A 3 37.14 -0.66 12.31
CA LEU A 3 36.38 0.48 12.84
C LEU A 3 37.18 1.76 12.63
N LYS A 4 36.50 2.85 12.28
CA LYS A 4 37.11 4.19 12.23
C LYS A 4 37.33 4.70 13.65
N ALA A 5 38.27 5.65 13.82
CA ALA A 5 38.51 6.29 15.11
C ALA A 5 37.24 6.97 15.67
N ASP A 6 36.46 7.64 14.81
CA ASP A 6 35.23 8.34 15.22
C ASP A 6 33.98 7.44 15.18
N HIS A 7 34.10 6.15 15.50
CA HIS A 7 32.98 5.21 15.38
C HIS A 7 31.80 5.52 16.31
N ILE A 8 31.99 6.34 17.36
CA ILE A 8 30.95 6.66 18.35
C ILE A 8 29.94 7.67 17.78
N SER A 9 30.40 8.62 16.96
CA SER A 9 29.55 9.70 16.40
C SER A 9 28.83 9.31 15.11
N ARG A 10 29.18 8.16 14.53
CA ARG A 10 28.65 7.69 13.22
C ARG A 10 27.56 6.65 13.42
N PRO A 11 26.36 6.77 12.81
CA PRO A 11 25.24 5.90 13.16
C PRO A 11 25.10 4.64 12.29
N LEU A 12 25.90 4.48 11.22
CA LEU A 12 25.71 3.40 10.23
C LEU A 12 26.74 2.28 10.32
N TRP A 13 26.28 1.05 10.08
CA TRP A 13 27.13 -0.10 9.78
C TRP A 13 26.72 -0.72 8.44
N VAL A 14 27.65 -0.76 7.47
CA VAL A 14 27.39 -1.25 6.11
C VAL A 14 28.02 -2.63 5.93
N ALA A 15 27.19 -3.63 5.70
CA ALA A 15 27.62 -5.00 5.46
C ALA A 15 27.93 -5.24 3.96
N PRO A 16 28.82 -6.20 3.62
CA PRO A 16 29.19 -6.51 2.24
C PRO A 16 28.05 -7.04 1.37
N ASP A 17 27.00 -7.58 1.98
CA ASP A 17 25.83 -8.15 1.33
C ASP A 17 24.75 -7.10 0.99
N GLY A 18 25.03 -5.83 1.27
CA GLY A 18 24.13 -4.70 1.01
C GLY A 18 23.18 -4.37 2.16
N HIS A 19 23.27 -5.06 3.31
CA HIS A 19 22.53 -4.69 4.51
C HIS A 19 23.18 -3.49 5.20
N ILE A 20 22.37 -2.55 5.66
CA ILE A 20 22.78 -1.36 6.40
C ILE A 20 22.04 -1.32 7.71
N PHE A 21 22.77 -1.17 8.81
CA PHE A 21 22.22 -1.06 10.15
C PHE A 21 22.37 0.38 10.63
N LEU A 22 21.27 0.98 11.05
CA LEU A 22 21.18 2.37 11.51
C LEU A 22 20.83 2.41 12.99
N GLU A 23 21.63 3.10 13.79
CA GLU A 23 21.38 3.31 15.21
C GLU A 23 20.42 4.48 15.44
N ALA A 24 19.24 4.19 15.99
CA ALA A 24 18.16 5.16 16.20
C ALA A 24 18.41 6.12 17.38
N PHE A 25 19.32 5.77 18.28
CA PHE A 25 19.67 6.56 19.47
C PHE A 25 20.77 7.60 19.20
N SER A 26 21.33 7.65 17.99
CA SER A 26 22.36 8.63 17.62
C SER A 26 21.76 10.02 17.39
N PRO A 27 22.44 11.12 17.78
CA PRO A 27 21.94 12.48 17.54
C PRO A 27 21.78 12.81 16.05
N VAL A 28 22.58 12.18 15.18
CA VAL A 28 22.51 12.35 13.71
C VAL A 28 21.52 11.40 13.04
N TYR A 29 20.71 10.67 13.82
CA TYR A 29 19.73 9.69 13.32
C TYR A 29 18.78 10.28 12.27
N LYS A 30 18.21 11.46 12.51
CA LYS A 30 17.20 12.06 11.60
C LYS A 30 17.75 12.24 10.19
N TYR A 31 18.96 12.76 10.07
CA TYR A 31 19.65 12.97 8.79
C TYR A 31 20.02 11.65 8.12
N ALA A 32 20.57 10.70 8.89
CA ALA A 32 20.94 9.39 8.37
C ALA A 32 19.71 8.58 7.92
N GLN A 33 18.59 8.72 8.62
CA GLN A 33 17.32 8.08 8.26
C GLN A 33 16.77 8.66 6.96
N ASP A 34 16.70 9.98 6.83
CA ASP A 34 16.18 10.63 5.63
C ASP A 34 16.98 10.27 4.39
N PHE A 35 18.30 10.21 4.54
CA PHE A 35 19.21 9.70 3.52
C PHE A 35 18.92 8.23 3.18
N LEU A 36 18.83 7.33 4.18
CA LEU A 36 18.57 5.91 3.93
C LEU A 36 17.19 5.63 3.33
N VAL A 37 16.17 6.42 3.69
CA VAL A 37 14.83 6.31 3.09
C VAL A 37 14.86 6.66 1.59
N ALA A 38 15.80 7.51 1.16
CA ALA A 38 15.99 7.82 -0.25
C ALA A 38 16.75 6.72 -1.01
N ILE A 39 17.78 6.11 -0.39
CA ILE A 39 18.71 5.21 -1.10
C ILE A 39 18.48 3.71 -0.89
N ALA A 40 17.73 3.32 0.14
CA ALA A 40 17.59 1.93 0.59
C ALA A 40 16.14 1.55 0.90
N GLU A 41 15.86 0.25 0.92
CA GLU A 41 14.57 -0.30 1.35
C GLU A 41 14.64 -0.74 2.82
N PRO A 42 13.68 -0.37 3.68
CA PRO A 42 13.65 -0.83 5.06
C PRO A 42 13.29 -2.33 5.11
N VAL A 43 14.04 -3.10 5.89
CA VAL A 43 13.79 -4.52 6.17
C VAL A 43 13.07 -4.66 7.51
N CYS A 44 13.64 -4.10 8.57
CA CYS A 44 13.03 -4.05 9.89
C CYS A 44 13.32 -2.70 10.57
N ARG A 45 12.37 -2.23 11.40
CA ARG A 45 12.50 -0.97 12.13
C ARG A 45 12.11 -1.17 13.60
N PRO A 46 12.92 -1.87 14.42
CA PRO A 46 12.71 -1.92 15.86
C PRO A 46 13.19 -0.62 16.52
N THR A 47 12.86 -0.41 17.79
CA THR A 47 13.07 0.88 18.49
C THR A 47 14.52 1.40 18.51
N HIS A 48 15.52 0.52 18.48
CA HIS A 48 16.92 0.91 18.70
C HIS A 48 17.81 0.84 17.46
N VAL A 49 17.65 -0.18 16.62
CA VAL A 49 18.54 -0.43 15.47
C VAL A 49 17.71 -0.81 14.25
N HIS A 50 17.67 0.05 13.26
CA HIS A 50 16.94 -0.19 12.02
C HIS A 50 17.82 -0.97 11.03
N GLU A 51 17.20 -1.84 10.25
CA GLU A 51 17.84 -2.58 9.18
C GLU A 51 17.28 -2.13 7.83
N TYR A 52 18.18 -1.75 6.94
CA TYR A 52 17.90 -1.37 5.56
C TYR A 52 18.68 -2.27 4.61
N LYS A 53 18.22 -2.33 3.37
CA LYS A 53 18.87 -3.08 2.30
C LYS A 53 19.01 -2.23 1.06
N LEU A 54 20.22 -2.17 0.53
CA LEU A 54 20.49 -1.59 -0.78
C LEU A 54 19.99 -2.54 -1.87
N THR A 55 19.13 -2.04 -2.74
CA THR A 55 18.69 -2.75 -3.94
C THR A 55 18.96 -1.87 -5.16
N ALA A 56 19.05 -2.50 -6.34
CA ALA A 56 19.20 -1.72 -7.57
C ALA A 56 18.05 -0.70 -7.73
N TYR A 57 16.82 -1.13 -7.43
CA TYR A 57 15.62 -0.29 -7.51
C TYR A 57 15.60 0.87 -6.50
N SER A 58 16.15 0.69 -5.31
CA SER A 58 16.23 1.79 -4.34
C SER A 58 17.25 2.84 -4.77
N LEU A 59 18.38 2.42 -5.35
CA LEU A 59 19.38 3.32 -5.92
C LEU A 59 18.88 4.05 -7.16
N TYR A 60 18.12 3.37 -8.00
CA TYR A 60 17.38 3.95 -9.13
C TYR A 60 16.42 5.05 -8.65
N ALA A 61 15.63 4.77 -7.61
CA ALA A 61 14.77 5.79 -7.02
C ALA A 61 15.59 7.00 -6.51
N ALA A 62 16.72 6.76 -5.84
CA ALA A 62 17.59 7.84 -5.37
C ALA A 62 18.09 8.76 -6.49
N VAL A 63 18.59 8.18 -7.58
CA VAL A 63 19.06 8.97 -8.74
C VAL A 63 17.90 9.70 -9.42
N SER A 64 16.71 9.09 -9.47
CA SER A 64 15.52 9.79 -9.98
C SER A 64 15.15 11.01 -9.16
N VAL A 65 15.48 11.03 -7.86
CA VAL A 65 15.21 12.18 -6.98
C VAL A 65 16.16 13.34 -7.32
N GLY A 66 17.38 13.05 -7.75
CA GLY A 66 18.42 14.03 -8.08
C GLY A 66 19.78 13.72 -7.43
N LEU A 67 19.88 12.66 -6.62
CA LEU A 67 21.12 12.32 -5.91
C LEU A 67 22.20 11.81 -6.87
N GLN A 68 23.39 12.43 -6.85
CA GLN A 68 24.50 11.97 -7.67
C GLN A 68 25.26 10.80 -7.04
N THR A 69 26.03 10.10 -7.86
CA THR A 69 26.81 8.91 -7.44
C THR A 69 27.88 9.28 -6.40
N SER A 70 28.51 10.44 -6.57
CA SER A 70 29.48 11.03 -5.64
C SER A 70 28.87 11.18 -4.26
N ASP A 71 27.69 11.82 -4.21
CA ASP A 71 27.03 12.22 -2.97
C ASP A 71 26.64 10.98 -2.17
N ILE A 72 25.99 10.01 -2.80
CA ILE A 72 25.60 8.75 -2.15
C ILE A 72 26.83 8.06 -1.53
N THR A 73 27.94 8.01 -2.27
CA THR A 73 29.16 7.36 -1.80
C THR A 73 29.81 8.16 -0.66
N GLU A 74 29.82 9.48 -0.75
CA GLU A 74 30.39 10.38 0.25
C GLU A 74 29.60 10.34 1.56
N TYR A 75 28.28 10.44 1.50
CA TYR A 75 27.40 10.35 2.66
C TYR A 75 27.54 9.02 3.38
N LEU A 76 27.56 7.90 2.65
CA LEU A 76 27.83 6.59 3.24
C LEU A 76 29.20 6.56 3.93
N ARG A 77 30.22 7.23 3.38
CA ARG A 77 31.57 7.27 4.00
C ARG A 77 31.57 8.13 5.25
N LYS A 78 30.88 9.28 5.24
CA LYS A 78 30.75 10.17 6.40
C LYS A 78 30.01 9.46 7.53
N LEU A 79 28.85 8.86 7.24
CA LEU A 79 27.95 8.26 8.23
C LEU A 79 28.32 6.84 8.69
N SER A 80 29.16 6.09 7.96
CA SER A 80 29.54 4.72 8.32
C SER A 80 30.64 4.63 9.39
N LYS A 81 30.39 3.83 10.45
CA LYS A 81 31.34 3.42 11.50
C LYS A 81 32.54 2.63 10.95
N THR A 82 32.31 1.87 9.89
CA THR A 82 33.32 1.03 9.24
C THR A 82 33.69 1.58 7.87
N GLY A 83 34.84 1.15 7.34
CA GLY A 83 35.15 1.37 5.92
C GLY A 83 34.09 0.69 5.04
N ILE A 84 33.62 1.38 4.00
CA ILE A 84 32.64 0.79 3.07
C ILE A 84 33.36 -0.30 2.25
N PRO A 85 32.81 -1.52 2.15
CA PRO A 85 33.37 -2.54 1.27
C PRO A 85 33.34 -2.10 -0.20
N GLU A 86 34.43 -2.36 -0.93
CA GLU A 86 34.59 -1.94 -2.32
C GLU A 86 33.49 -2.48 -3.25
N GLY A 87 32.99 -3.69 -2.98
CA GLY A 87 31.88 -4.28 -3.72
C GLY A 87 30.60 -3.43 -3.69
N ILE A 88 30.32 -2.74 -2.58
CA ILE A 88 29.16 -1.84 -2.48
C ILE A 88 29.39 -0.57 -3.28
N ILE A 89 30.61 -0.02 -3.28
CA ILE A 89 30.94 1.16 -4.09
C ILE A 89 30.82 0.85 -5.59
N GLN A 90 31.32 -0.32 -6.01
CA GLN A 90 31.20 -0.79 -7.39
C GLN A 90 29.73 -1.00 -7.76
N PHE A 91 28.94 -1.61 -6.87
CA PHE A 91 27.51 -1.81 -7.08
C PHE A 91 26.75 -0.48 -7.22
N ILE A 92 27.01 0.49 -6.36
CA ILE A 92 26.40 1.83 -6.46
C ILE A 92 26.75 2.47 -7.80
N LYS A 93 28.05 2.53 -8.16
CA LYS A 93 28.49 3.11 -9.43
C LYS A 93 27.86 2.45 -10.65
N LEU A 94 27.73 1.12 -10.64
CA LEU A 94 27.12 0.38 -11.74
C LEU A 94 25.65 0.78 -11.92
N CYS A 95 24.90 0.86 -10.82
CA CYS A 95 23.47 1.18 -10.87
C CYS A 95 23.19 2.66 -11.16
N THR A 96 24.02 3.59 -10.69
CA THR A 96 23.72 5.02 -10.77
C THR A 96 24.17 5.69 -12.07
N VAL A 97 25.22 5.16 -12.72
CA VAL A 97 25.76 5.77 -13.97
C VAL A 97 24.84 5.56 -15.17
N SER A 98 24.13 4.45 -15.23
CA SER A 98 23.21 4.15 -16.33
C SER A 98 21.81 4.72 -16.10
N TYR A 99 21.43 4.94 -14.84
CA TYR A 99 20.08 5.35 -14.45
C TYR A 99 19.86 6.86 -14.63
N GLY A 100 18.61 7.26 -14.90
CA GLY A 100 18.22 8.68 -14.97
C GLY A 100 18.51 9.37 -16.30
N LYS A 101 19.31 8.74 -17.17
CA LYS A 101 19.72 9.30 -18.45
C LYS A 101 18.65 9.26 -19.53
N VAL A 102 17.67 8.37 -19.41
CA VAL A 102 16.65 8.15 -20.45
C VAL A 102 15.26 8.34 -19.86
N LYS A 103 14.48 9.21 -20.50
CA LYS A 103 13.13 9.60 -20.10
C LYS A 103 12.15 9.14 -21.17
N LEU A 104 10.95 8.74 -20.73
CA LEU A 104 9.82 8.46 -21.59
C LEU A 104 8.78 9.55 -21.36
N VAL A 105 8.53 10.34 -22.40
CA VAL A 105 7.62 11.49 -22.35
C VAL A 105 6.48 11.24 -23.31
N LEU A 106 5.25 11.57 -22.90
CA LEU A 106 4.07 11.53 -23.74
C LEU A 106 3.75 12.96 -24.19
N LYS A 107 3.88 13.24 -25.49
CA LYS A 107 3.56 14.52 -26.13
C LYS A 107 2.56 14.26 -27.26
N HIS A 108 1.42 14.96 -27.29
CA HIS A 108 0.42 14.86 -28.36
C HIS A 108 -0.04 13.41 -28.67
N ASN A 109 -0.38 12.64 -27.63
CA ASN A 109 -0.71 11.22 -27.71
C ASN A 109 0.35 10.30 -28.35
N ARG A 110 1.60 10.77 -28.41
CA ARG A 110 2.74 10.05 -28.96
C ARG A 110 3.83 9.94 -27.91
N TYR A 111 4.44 8.76 -27.85
CA TYR A 111 5.48 8.47 -26.89
C TYR A 111 6.85 8.77 -27.49
N PHE A 112 7.63 9.58 -26.78
CA PHE A 112 8.98 9.96 -27.12
C PHE A 112 9.95 9.44 -26.06
N VAL A 113 11.08 8.92 -26.51
CA VAL A 113 12.22 8.60 -25.65
C VAL A 113 13.20 9.75 -25.75
N GLU A 114 13.46 10.41 -24.63
CA GLU A 114 14.28 11.61 -24.52
C GLU A 114 15.53 11.34 -23.67
N SER A 115 16.65 11.95 -24.01
CA SER A 115 17.85 11.95 -23.18
C SER A 115 18.63 13.25 -23.36
N SER A 116 19.24 13.72 -22.28
CA SER A 116 20.26 14.79 -22.32
C SER A 116 21.61 14.29 -22.84
N HIS A 117 21.78 12.97 -22.99
CA HIS A 117 23.02 12.29 -23.37
C HIS A 117 22.85 11.59 -24.73
N PRO A 118 23.33 12.20 -25.84
CA PRO A 118 23.13 11.64 -27.19
C PRO A 118 23.77 10.26 -27.39
N ASP A 119 24.89 9.99 -26.71
CA ASP A 119 25.61 8.71 -26.70
C ASP A 119 24.73 7.55 -26.21
N VAL A 120 23.90 7.79 -25.19
CA VAL A 120 22.99 6.78 -24.66
C VAL A 120 21.90 6.43 -25.67
N ILE A 121 21.33 7.43 -26.35
CA ILE A 121 20.31 7.20 -27.40
C ILE A 121 20.91 6.43 -28.57
N GLN A 122 22.14 6.76 -28.99
CA GLN A 122 22.84 6.02 -30.05
C GLN A 122 23.05 4.55 -29.64
N HIS A 123 23.48 4.29 -28.41
CA HIS A 123 23.63 2.95 -27.87
C HIS A 123 22.29 2.19 -27.83
N LEU A 124 21.19 2.83 -27.41
CA LEU A 124 19.86 2.20 -27.40
C LEU A 124 19.37 1.84 -28.81
N LEU A 125 19.64 2.68 -29.82
CA LEU A 125 19.24 2.44 -31.21
C LEU A 125 20.04 1.32 -31.92
N GLN A 126 21.18 0.91 -31.35
CA GLN A 126 21.91 -0.26 -31.83
C GLN A 126 21.16 -1.57 -31.54
N ASP A 127 20.30 -1.59 -30.51
CA ASP A 127 19.53 -2.77 -30.15
C ASP A 127 18.41 -3.08 -31.16
N PRO A 128 18.28 -4.34 -31.64
CA PRO A 128 17.29 -4.69 -32.66
C PRO A 128 15.84 -4.53 -32.17
N VAL A 129 15.55 -4.83 -30.90
CA VAL A 129 14.19 -4.76 -30.36
C VAL A 129 13.74 -3.31 -30.26
N ILE A 130 14.61 -2.42 -29.76
CA ILE A 130 14.32 -0.98 -29.68
C ILE A 130 14.11 -0.37 -31.07
N ARG A 131 14.91 -0.82 -32.05
CA ARG A 131 14.78 -0.40 -33.45
C ARG A 131 13.44 -0.78 -34.09
N GLU A 132 12.87 -1.91 -33.71
CA GLU A 132 11.54 -2.35 -34.16
C GLU A 132 10.40 -1.57 -33.49
N CYS A 133 10.61 -1.18 -32.22
CA CYS A 133 9.67 -0.36 -31.45
C CYS A 133 9.55 1.07 -31.97
N ARG A 134 10.59 1.59 -32.64
CA ARG A 134 10.62 2.93 -33.22
C ARG A 134 9.57 3.08 -34.33
N LEU A 135 8.87 4.20 -34.34
CA LEU A 135 7.97 4.57 -35.45
C LEU A 135 8.84 5.05 -36.64
N ARG A 136 8.76 4.35 -37.78
CA ARG A 136 9.33 4.82 -39.05
C ARG A 136 8.20 5.41 -39.87
N SER A 137 8.38 6.63 -40.38
CA SER A 137 7.38 7.24 -41.27
C SER A 137 7.29 6.45 -42.59
N SER A 138 6.12 6.49 -43.23
CA SER A 138 5.76 5.68 -44.41
C SER A 138 6.53 6.02 -45.70
N GLU A 139 7.50 6.93 -45.67
CA GLU A 139 8.26 7.38 -46.85
C GLU A 139 9.73 6.93 -46.88
N GLY A 140 10.15 6.01 -46.02
CA GLY A 140 11.52 5.47 -46.06
C GLY A 140 12.63 6.46 -45.67
N GLU A 141 12.28 7.72 -45.38
CA GLU A 141 13.16 8.66 -44.70
C GLU A 141 13.27 8.33 -43.22
N VAL A 142 14.51 8.26 -42.73
CA VAL A 142 14.83 8.09 -41.32
C VAL A 142 14.23 9.30 -40.61
N THR A 143 13.28 9.12 -39.69
CA THR A 143 12.81 10.22 -38.83
C THR A 143 14.05 10.87 -38.19
N GLU A 144 14.36 12.11 -38.53
CA GLU A 144 15.51 12.80 -37.96
C GLU A 144 15.37 12.83 -36.42
N LEU A 145 16.48 12.67 -35.70
CA LEU A 145 16.49 12.83 -34.26
C LEU A 145 16.07 14.28 -33.94
N ILE A 146 14.95 14.44 -33.25
CA ILE A 146 14.46 15.77 -32.92
C ILE A 146 15.35 16.29 -31.78
N THR A 147 15.99 17.44 -32.01
CA THR A 147 16.82 18.11 -31.00
C THR A 147 16.04 19.30 -30.48
N GLU A 148 15.59 19.24 -29.22
CA GLU A 148 14.84 20.32 -28.56
C GLU A 148 15.72 20.94 -27.46
N THR A 149 15.88 22.26 -27.50
CA THR A 149 16.46 23.08 -26.43
C THR A 149 15.36 23.61 -25.51
N PHE A 150 15.39 23.22 -24.23
CA PHE A 150 14.47 23.73 -23.21
C PHE A 150 15.17 24.71 -22.28
N THR A 151 14.55 25.87 -22.04
CA THR A 151 14.92 26.80 -20.95
C THR A 151 13.83 26.73 -19.87
N SER A 152 14.11 26.15 -18.71
CA SER A 152 13.19 26.20 -17.56
C SER A 152 13.34 27.55 -16.85
N ARG A 153 12.35 28.44 -16.96
CA ARG A 153 12.34 29.68 -16.17
C ARG A 153 11.74 29.43 -14.78
N SER A 154 12.53 29.57 -13.71
CA SER A 154 11.98 29.75 -12.37
C SER A 154 11.42 31.18 -12.22
N ALA A 155 10.14 31.31 -11.86
CA ALA A 155 9.48 32.60 -11.64
C ALA A 155 9.26 32.84 -10.15
N ILE A 156 10.33 33.18 -9.42
CA ILE A 156 10.24 33.77 -8.07
C ILE A 156 10.78 35.21 -8.02
N ALA A 157 11.40 35.73 -9.09
CA ALA A 157 11.97 37.08 -9.09
C ALA A 157 11.00 38.24 -9.41
N LYS A 158 9.68 38.14 -9.15
CA LYS A 158 8.75 39.26 -9.46
C LYS A 158 7.86 39.80 -8.35
N THR A 159 8.12 39.48 -7.08
CA THR A 159 7.45 40.14 -5.95
C THR A 159 8.36 40.33 -4.73
N ALA A 160 9.54 40.91 -4.92
CA ALA A 160 10.38 41.36 -3.82
C ALA A 160 11.25 42.56 -4.22
N GLU A 161 10.64 43.59 -4.80
CA GLU A 161 11.17 44.94 -4.65
C GLU A 161 10.22 45.68 -3.69
N ASP A 162 10.81 46.06 -2.56
CA ASP A 162 10.43 47.15 -1.65
C ASP A 162 10.05 46.74 -0.22
N SER A 163 11.07 46.54 0.62
CA SER A 163 11.11 46.96 2.03
C SER A 163 12.45 46.55 2.66
N GLY A 164 13.36 47.51 2.77
CA GLY A 164 14.58 47.37 3.57
C GLY A 164 14.28 47.46 5.08
N GLY A 165 14.88 46.58 5.87
CA GLY A 165 14.88 46.64 7.34
C GLY A 165 15.56 45.41 7.97
N PRO A 166 16.26 45.55 9.11
CA PRO A 166 17.57 44.93 9.31
C PRO A 166 17.58 43.53 9.94
N SER A 167 18.73 42.89 9.75
CA SER A 167 19.15 41.58 10.23
C SER A 167 19.16 41.42 11.77
N THR A 168 18.92 40.18 12.17
CA THR A 168 19.47 39.45 13.33
C THR A 168 19.06 39.85 14.75
N SER A 169 18.37 38.92 15.41
CA SER A 169 18.69 38.56 16.80
C SER A 169 18.77 37.04 16.93
N GLN A 170 20.00 36.56 17.11
CA GLN A 170 20.29 35.21 17.58
C GLN A 170 19.85 35.12 19.04
N VAL A 171 18.98 34.16 19.37
CA VAL A 171 18.82 33.67 20.74
C VAL A 171 19.67 32.41 20.84
N THR A 172 20.82 32.55 21.49
CA THR A 172 21.68 31.43 21.88
C THR A 172 21.22 30.93 23.24
N ASP A 173 20.69 29.71 23.30
CA ASP A 173 20.60 28.95 24.55
C ASP A 173 21.93 28.22 24.77
N PRO A 174 22.69 28.51 25.85
CA PRO A 174 23.99 27.92 26.08
C PRO A 174 23.88 26.77 27.08
N GLN A 175 23.61 25.54 26.63
CA GLN A 175 23.95 24.33 27.39
C GLN A 175 23.80 23.06 26.54
N GLY A 176 24.94 22.44 26.22
CA GLY A 176 25.01 21.14 25.56
C GLY A 176 25.93 21.16 24.34
N LYS A 177 27.25 21.20 24.54
CA LYS A 177 28.21 20.86 23.49
C LYS A 177 27.97 19.41 23.09
N SER A 178 27.29 19.18 21.97
CA SER A 178 27.35 17.91 21.26
C SER A 178 28.54 17.98 20.32
N ASP A 179 29.50 17.08 20.49
CA ASP A 179 30.60 16.85 19.54
C ASP A 179 30.04 16.24 18.25
N ILE A 180 29.34 17.07 17.46
CA ILE A 180 28.88 16.74 16.11
C ILE A 180 29.70 17.61 15.16
N PRO A 181 30.41 17.04 14.17
CA PRO A 181 31.11 17.86 13.17
C PRO A 181 30.15 18.84 12.49
N THR A 182 30.41 20.14 12.64
CA THR A 182 29.66 21.25 12.02
C THR A 182 29.56 21.10 10.49
N ASP A 183 30.57 20.47 9.90
CA ASP A 183 30.70 20.10 8.48
C ASP A 183 29.54 19.24 7.94
N LEU A 184 28.79 18.51 8.79
CA LEU A 184 27.65 17.72 8.33
C LEU A 184 26.40 18.59 8.10
N PHE A 185 26.15 19.58 8.96
CA PHE A 185 24.98 20.47 8.85
C PHE A 185 25.11 21.44 7.67
N ASP A 186 26.30 22.05 7.52
CA ASP A 186 26.59 22.96 6.42
C ASP A 186 26.48 22.25 5.07
N PHE A 187 26.85 20.96 4.99
CA PHE A 187 26.76 20.16 3.78
C PHE A 187 25.31 19.80 3.40
N TYR A 188 24.41 19.58 4.36
CA TYR A 188 22.97 19.38 4.07
C TYR A 188 22.30 20.68 3.62
N GLU A 189 22.66 21.82 4.22
CA GLU A 189 22.16 23.13 3.76
C GLU A 189 22.71 23.53 2.38
N GLN A 190 23.92 23.08 2.03
CA GLN A 190 24.47 23.25 0.69
C GLN A 190 23.76 22.38 -0.34
N MET A 191 23.40 21.13 -0.01
CA MET A 191 22.60 20.30 -0.94
C MET A 191 21.22 20.88 -1.25
N ASP A 192 20.53 21.42 -0.24
CA ASP A 192 19.22 22.07 -0.47
C ASP A 192 19.37 23.34 -1.34
N LYS A 193 20.56 23.95 -1.39
CA LYS A 193 20.88 25.11 -2.25
C LYS A 193 21.36 24.70 -3.64
N ASP A 194 22.19 23.66 -3.75
CA ASP A 194 22.69 23.13 -5.03
C ASP A 194 21.57 22.45 -5.85
N GLU A 195 20.46 22.04 -5.20
CA GLU A 195 19.25 21.57 -5.88
C GLU A 195 18.49 22.70 -6.63
N GLU A 196 18.83 23.98 -6.41
CA GLU A 196 18.23 25.16 -7.06
C GLU A 196 18.98 25.65 -8.32
N ASP A 197 20.15 25.10 -8.64
CA ASP A 197 20.95 25.58 -9.78
C ASP A 197 20.44 25.05 -11.14
N GLU A 198 20.10 25.98 -12.03
CA GLU A 198 19.52 25.75 -13.36
C GLU A 198 20.58 25.34 -14.41
N GLU A 199 20.54 24.10 -14.92
CA GLU A 199 21.37 23.69 -16.09
C GLU A 199 20.56 23.65 -17.40
N GLU A 200 20.91 24.50 -18.36
CA GLU A 200 20.42 24.40 -19.76
C GLU A 200 20.96 23.12 -20.42
N THR A 201 20.10 22.11 -20.58
CA THR A 201 20.47 20.83 -21.21
C THR A 201 19.79 20.65 -22.57
N GLN A 202 20.59 20.38 -23.61
CA GLN A 202 20.10 19.96 -24.93
C GLN A 202 19.55 18.53 -24.84
N THR A 203 18.36 18.28 -25.38
CA THR A 203 17.72 16.96 -25.34
C THR A 203 17.53 16.39 -26.74
N VAL A 204 17.83 15.10 -26.90
CA VAL A 204 17.66 14.35 -28.15
C VAL A 204 16.51 13.37 -27.97
N SER A 205 15.59 13.30 -28.93
CA SER A 205 14.39 12.45 -28.84
C SER A 205 14.05 11.64 -30.10
N PHE A 206 13.35 10.52 -29.91
CA PHE A 206 12.75 9.72 -31.00
C PHE A 206 11.38 9.14 -30.62
N GLU A 207 10.51 8.96 -31.61
CA GLU A 207 9.13 8.49 -31.44
C GLU A 207 9.01 6.94 -31.41
N VAL A 208 8.12 6.43 -30.57
CA VAL A 208 7.91 4.99 -30.31
C VAL A 208 6.45 4.58 -30.53
N LYS A 209 6.24 3.38 -31.07
CA LYS A 209 4.93 2.71 -31.16
C LYS A 209 4.34 2.42 -29.79
N GLN A 210 3.06 2.76 -29.62
CA GLN A 210 2.35 2.62 -28.35
C GLN A 210 2.20 1.16 -27.88
N GLU A 211 1.88 0.23 -28.78
CA GLU A 211 1.65 -1.17 -28.44
C GLU A 211 2.91 -1.85 -27.87
N MET A 212 4.08 -1.33 -28.22
CA MET A 212 5.39 -1.91 -27.89
C MET A 212 6.05 -1.25 -26.68
N ILE A 213 5.37 -0.34 -25.95
CA ILE A 213 5.96 0.36 -24.79
C ILE A 213 6.38 -0.62 -23.70
N GLU A 214 5.58 -1.65 -23.42
CA GLU A 214 5.94 -2.65 -22.40
C GLU A 214 7.21 -3.41 -22.79
N GLU A 215 7.36 -3.73 -24.08
CA GLU A 215 8.55 -4.42 -24.59
C GLU A 215 9.77 -3.52 -24.58
N LEU A 216 9.60 -2.25 -24.97
CA LEU A 216 10.63 -1.22 -24.89
C LEU A 216 11.12 -1.06 -23.44
N GLN A 217 10.21 -0.83 -22.49
CA GLN A 217 10.59 -0.62 -21.09
C GLN A 217 11.32 -1.86 -20.53
N LYS A 218 10.87 -3.09 -20.85
CA LYS A 218 11.57 -4.33 -20.44
C LYS A 218 12.96 -4.40 -21.04
N ARG A 219 13.10 -4.09 -22.33
CA ARG A 219 14.38 -4.14 -23.04
C ARG A 219 15.36 -3.11 -22.48
N CYS A 220 14.90 -1.88 -22.25
CA CYS A 220 15.62 -0.80 -21.61
C CYS A 220 16.18 -1.22 -20.24
N ILE A 221 15.41 -1.94 -19.43
CA ILE A 221 15.88 -2.51 -18.15
C ILE A 221 16.96 -3.59 -18.36
N HIS A 222 16.78 -4.47 -19.35
CA HIS A 222 17.79 -5.49 -19.65
C HIS A 222 19.11 -4.89 -20.13
N LEU A 223 19.06 -3.69 -20.71
CA LEU A 223 20.23 -2.89 -21.11
C LEU A 223 20.72 -1.96 -20.01
N GLU A 224 20.15 -2.05 -18.80
CA GLU A 224 20.48 -1.24 -17.62
C GLU A 224 20.18 0.27 -17.78
N TYR A 225 19.41 0.67 -18.79
CA TYR A 225 18.92 2.04 -19.03
C TYR A 225 17.39 2.12 -18.89
N PRO A 226 16.83 1.98 -17.67
CA PRO A 226 15.39 2.04 -17.44
C PRO A 226 14.82 3.42 -17.78
N LEU A 227 13.59 3.41 -18.31
CA LEU A 227 12.86 4.61 -18.70
C LEU A 227 12.16 5.25 -17.49
N LEU A 228 12.40 6.54 -17.28
CA LEU A 228 11.67 7.36 -16.30
C LEU A 228 10.47 8.05 -16.95
N ALA A 229 9.28 7.91 -16.36
CA ALA A 229 8.09 8.64 -16.79
C ALA A 229 7.94 9.93 -15.97
N GLU A 230 8.24 11.06 -16.60
CA GLU A 230 8.03 12.41 -16.06
C GLU A 230 6.96 13.13 -16.89
N TYR A 231 6.11 13.90 -16.21
CA TYR A 231 5.08 14.70 -16.83
C TYR A 231 5.29 16.18 -16.52
N ASP A 232 5.53 16.96 -17.57
CA ASP A 232 5.57 18.42 -17.48
C ASP A 232 4.16 18.99 -17.63
N PHE A 233 3.41 18.98 -16.54
CA PHE A 233 2.02 19.42 -16.51
C PHE A 233 1.86 20.94 -16.63
N ARG A 234 2.91 21.73 -16.34
CA ARG A 234 2.87 23.19 -16.40
C ARG A 234 2.98 23.70 -17.84
N ASN A 235 3.79 23.05 -18.65
CA ASN A 235 4.01 23.43 -20.05
C ASN A 235 3.05 22.72 -21.02
N ASP A 236 2.24 21.77 -20.53
CA ASP A 236 1.21 21.11 -21.34
C ASP A 236 0.03 22.05 -21.61
N SER A 237 0.00 22.62 -22.81
CA SER A 237 -1.10 23.47 -23.32
C SER A 237 -2.17 22.69 -24.08
N VAL A 238 -1.96 21.38 -24.30
CA VAL A 238 -2.86 20.52 -25.08
C VAL A 238 -4.00 20.04 -24.20
N ASN A 239 -3.66 19.56 -23.00
CA ASN A 239 -4.66 19.12 -22.05
C ASN A 239 -5.29 20.32 -21.33
N PRO A 240 -6.62 20.48 -21.33
CA PRO A 240 -7.26 21.62 -20.69
C PRO A 240 -7.07 21.55 -19.17
N ASP A 241 -6.76 22.71 -18.59
CA ASP A 241 -6.73 22.87 -17.14
C ASP A 241 -8.13 22.81 -16.55
N ILE A 242 -8.22 22.23 -15.35
CA ILE A 242 -9.45 22.15 -14.57
C ILE A 242 -9.35 23.15 -13.43
N ASN A 243 -10.45 23.83 -13.16
CA ASN A 243 -10.62 24.67 -11.97
C ASN A 243 -10.79 23.79 -10.73
N ILE A 244 -9.69 23.24 -10.25
CA ILE A 244 -9.63 22.45 -9.02
C ILE A 244 -8.57 23.05 -8.09
N ASP A 245 -9.02 23.48 -6.92
CA ASP A 245 -8.16 23.95 -5.86
C ASP A 245 -8.44 23.21 -4.57
N LEU A 246 -7.43 23.18 -3.71
CA LEU A 246 -7.56 22.66 -2.37
C LEU A 246 -8.28 23.69 -1.49
N LYS A 247 -9.27 23.25 -0.70
CA LYS A 247 -9.96 24.14 0.24
C LYS A 247 -8.99 24.60 1.35
N PRO A 248 -9.07 25.85 1.84
CA PRO A 248 -8.19 26.34 2.91
C PRO A 248 -8.29 25.55 4.23
N THR A 249 -9.39 24.83 4.46
CA THR A 249 -9.57 23.95 5.62
C THR A 249 -8.73 22.67 5.56
N ALA A 250 -8.19 22.33 4.38
CA ALA A 250 -7.40 21.14 4.12
C ALA A 250 -5.92 21.38 4.43
N VAL A 251 -5.56 21.47 5.71
CA VAL A 251 -4.15 21.60 6.11
C VAL A 251 -3.47 20.24 6.05
N LEU A 252 -2.35 20.17 5.32
CA LEU A 252 -1.54 18.96 5.20
C LEU A 252 -0.66 18.75 6.42
N ARG A 253 -0.30 17.49 6.66
CA ARG A 253 0.67 17.12 7.69
C ARG A 253 2.09 17.10 7.09
N PRO A 254 3.14 17.30 7.89
CA PRO A 254 4.52 17.42 7.37
C PRO A 254 4.99 16.22 6.52
N TYR A 255 4.62 14.99 6.89
CA TYR A 255 4.99 13.80 6.13
C TYR A 255 4.22 13.69 4.79
N GLN A 256 3.03 14.29 4.69
CA GLN A 256 2.25 14.35 3.45
C GLN A 256 2.89 15.38 2.50
N GLU A 257 3.28 16.53 3.02
CA GLU A 257 4.02 17.55 2.26
C GLU A 257 5.36 17.00 1.74
N LYS A 258 6.12 16.31 2.61
CA LYS A 258 7.37 15.63 2.22
C LYS A 258 7.14 14.63 1.08
N SER A 259 6.04 13.87 1.14
CA SER A 259 5.70 12.90 0.08
C SER A 259 5.37 13.56 -1.26
N LEU A 260 4.68 14.71 -1.23
CA LEU A 260 4.33 15.47 -2.43
C LEU A 260 5.53 16.22 -2.99
N ARG A 261 6.41 16.78 -2.14
CA ARG A 261 7.66 17.41 -2.58
C ARG A 261 8.53 16.44 -3.37
N LYS A 262 8.63 15.18 -2.93
CA LYS A 262 9.35 14.13 -3.68
C LYS A 262 8.69 13.74 -5.01
N MET A 263 7.36 13.87 -5.10
CA MET A 263 6.62 13.61 -6.34
C MET A 263 6.75 14.77 -7.34
N PHE A 264 6.73 16.00 -6.83
CA PHE A 264 6.83 17.24 -7.60
C PHE A 264 8.23 17.85 -7.44
N GLY A 265 9.22 17.29 -8.14
CA GLY A 265 10.58 17.83 -8.23
C GLY A 265 10.78 18.63 -9.50
N ASN A 266 11.54 19.73 -9.43
CA ASN A 266 11.96 20.54 -10.59
C ASN A 266 10.80 21.02 -11.48
N GLY A 267 9.62 21.27 -10.89
CA GLY A 267 8.42 21.72 -11.59
C GLY A 267 7.68 20.66 -12.42
N ARG A 268 8.13 19.40 -12.40
CA ARG A 268 7.53 18.27 -13.12
C ARG A 268 6.90 17.26 -12.16
N ALA A 269 5.90 16.52 -12.62
CA ALA A 269 5.28 15.43 -11.87
C ALA A 269 5.95 14.10 -12.23
N ARG A 270 6.46 13.38 -11.23
CA ARG A 270 7.08 12.06 -11.41
C ARG A 270 6.08 10.95 -11.15
N SER A 271 6.07 9.94 -12.02
CA SER A 271 5.28 8.73 -11.77
C SER A 271 5.97 7.86 -10.71
N GLY A 272 5.20 7.30 -9.78
CA GLY A 272 5.76 6.44 -8.74
C GLY A 272 4.78 6.04 -7.66
N VAL A 273 5.30 5.36 -6.65
CA VAL A 273 4.51 4.79 -5.56
C VAL A 273 4.81 5.50 -4.24
N ILE A 274 3.76 5.99 -3.57
CA ILE A 274 3.79 6.57 -2.24
C ILE A 274 3.19 5.56 -1.25
N VAL A 275 4.00 5.18 -0.27
CA VAL A 275 3.64 4.23 0.78
C VAL A 275 3.28 4.99 2.05
N LEU A 276 2.00 5.00 2.36
CA LEU A 276 1.45 5.66 3.54
C LEU A 276 0.57 4.67 4.30
N PRO A 277 0.77 4.50 5.61
CA PRO A 277 -0.04 3.58 6.38
C PRO A 277 -1.53 3.94 6.35
N CYS A 278 -2.36 2.94 6.59
CA CYS A 278 -3.80 3.14 6.73
C CYS A 278 -4.07 4.19 7.84
N GLY A 279 -4.94 5.16 7.54
CA GLY A 279 -5.23 6.28 8.46
C GLY A 279 -4.28 7.47 8.39
N ALA A 280 -3.16 7.38 7.67
CA ALA A 280 -2.24 8.51 7.51
C ALA A 280 -2.72 9.58 6.51
N GLY A 281 -3.89 9.40 5.88
CA GLY A 281 -4.45 10.36 4.92
C GLY A 281 -4.03 10.13 3.46
N LYS A 282 -3.98 8.87 3.02
CA LYS A 282 -3.71 8.48 1.61
C LYS A 282 -4.55 9.28 0.60
N SER A 283 -5.86 9.34 0.84
CA SER A 283 -6.78 10.04 -0.05
C SER A 283 -6.50 11.53 -0.13
N LEU A 284 -6.10 12.18 0.97
CA LEU A 284 -5.76 13.61 0.98
C LEU A 284 -4.54 13.91 0.12
N VAL A 285 -3.52 13.05 0.16
CA VAL A 285 -2.33 13.16 -0.72
C VAL A 285 -2.74 13.04 -2.19
N GLY A 286 -3.61 12.08 -2.52
CA GLY A 286 -4.13 11.93 -3.88
C GLY A 286 -4.95 13.13 -4.36
N VAL A 287 -5.86 13.65 -3.51
CA VAL A 287 -6.64 14.86 -3.82
C VAL A 287 -5.72 16.06 -4.02
N THR A 288 -4.71 16.21 -3.17
CA THR A 288 -3.73 17.30 -3.30
C THR A 288 -2.94 17.18 -4.59
N ALA A 289 -2.46 15.98 -4.94
CA ALA A 289 -1.76 15.74 -6.21
C ALA A 289 -2.64 16.07 -7.43
N ALA A 290 -3.95 15.78 -7.37
CA ALA A 290 -4.88 16.18 -8.42
C ALA A 290 -5.05 17.72 -8.48
N CYS A 291 -5.11 18.39 -7.32
CA CYS A 291 -5.20 19.85 -7.25
C CYS A 291 -3.92 20.55 -7.72
N THR A 292 -2.74 19.96 -7.53
CA THR A 292 -1.47 20.55 -7.99
C THR A 292 -1.25 20.34 -9.49
N VAL A 293 -1.61 19.18 -10.03
CA VAL A 293 -1.47 18.89 -11.47
C VAL A 293 -2.49 19.67 -12.30
N ARG A 294 -3.70 19.92 -11.76
CA ARG A 294 -4.80 20.66 -12.42
C ARG A 294 -5.24 20.12 -13.79
N LYS A 295 -4.93 18.87 -14.11
CA LYS A 295 -5.37 18.16 -15.33
C LYS A 295 -6.36 17.05 -14.99
N ARG A 296 -7.00 16.48 -16.02
CA ARG A 296 -7.98 15.40 -15.86
C ARG A 296 -7.40 14.23 -15.07
N CYS A 297 -8.15 13.79 -14.05
CA CYS A 297 -7.69 12.79 -13.11
C CYS A 297 -8.58 11.55 -13.12
N LEU A 298 -7.97 10.37 -13.30
CA LEU A 298 -8.64 9.09 -13.18
C LEU A 298 -8.23 8.42 -11.87
N VAL A 299 -9.20 8.07 -11.03
CA VAL A 299 -8.97 7.37 -9.77
C VAL A 299 -9.49 5.95 -9.86
N LEU A 300 -8.63 4.97 -9.56
CA LEU A 300 -8.96 3.55 -9.60
C LEU A 300 -8.94 2.95 -8.19
N GLY A 301 -10.10 2.47 -7.76
CA GLY A 301 -10.29 1.78 -6.49
C GLY A 301 -10.53 0.27 -6.65
N ASN A 302 -10.41 -0.46 -5.54
CA ASN A 302 -10.63 -1.91 -5.52
C ASN A 302 -12.11 -2.30 -5.57
N SER A 303 -12.97 -1.52 -4.89
CA SER A 303 -14.39 -1.80 -4.72
C SER A 303 -15.24 -0.56 -5.02
N ALA A 304 -16.54 -0.76 -5.26
CA ALA A 304 -17.49 0.33 -5.40
C ALA A 304 -17.48 1.27 -4.16
N VAL A 305 -17.29 0.69 -2.97
CA VAL A 305 -17.23 1.51 -1.74
C VAL A 305 -16.00 2.41 -1.69
N SER A 306 -14.86 1.96 -2.23
CA SER A 306 -13.70 2.83 -2.40
C SER A 306 -14.03 4.00 -3.34
N VAL A 307 -14.80 3.76 -4.41
CA VAL A 307 -15.24 4.82 -5.35
C VAL A 307 -16.09 5.86 -4.63
N GLU A 308 -17.06 5.45 -3.80
CA GLU A 308 -17.85 6.38 -3.00
C GLU A 308 -17.00 7.16 -1.99
N GLN A 309 -16.04 6.50 -1.33
CA GLN A 309 -15.11 7.16 -0.40
C GLN A 309 -14.28 8.22 -1.10
N TRP A 310 -13.68 7.88 -2.25
CA TRP A 310 -12.90 8.83 -3.04
C TRP A 310 -13.76 10.01 -3.49
N LYS A 311 -14.99 9.77 -3.98
CA LYS A 311 -15.93 10.84 -4.33
C LYS A 311 -16.21 11.76 -3.14
N ALA A 312 -16.45 11.21 -1.95
CA ALA A 312 -16.68 12.00 -0.74
C ALA A 312 -15.44 12.82 -0.33
N GLN A 313 -14.24 12.24 -0.44
CA GLN A 313 -12.98 12.93 -0.10
C GLN A 313 -12.67 14.08 -1.07
N PHE A 314 -12.88 13.89 -2.38
CA PHE A 314 -12.77 14.99 -3.35
C PHE A 314 -13.73 16.13 -3.00
N LYS A 315 -15.02 15.83 -2.78
CA LYS A 315 -16.00 16.86 -2.38
C LYS A 315 -15.62 17.59 -1.09
N MET A 316 -15.08 16.86 -0.12
CA MET A 316 -14.75 17.42 1.19
C MET A 316 -13.57 18.38 1.12
N TRP A 317 -12.48 17.98 0.44
CA TRP A 317 -11.19 18.67 0.50
C TRP A 317 -10.88 19.54 -0.71
N SER A 318 -11.51 19.34 -1.88
CA SER A 318 -11.36 20.20 -3.04
C SER A 318 -12.59 21.08 -3.27
N THR A 319 -12.42 22.11 -4.11
CA THR A 319 -13.45 23.06 -4.54
C THR A 319 -14.31 22.56 -5.70
N ILE A 320 -14.11 21.32 -6.14
CA ILE A 320 -14.76 20.80 -7.35
C ILE A 320 -16.26 20.55 -7.16
N ASP A 321 -17.04 20.81 -8.22
CA ASP A 321 -18.48 20.54 -8.25
C ASP A 321 -18.80 19.05 -8.42
N ASP A 322 -19.91 18.61 -7.82
CA ASP A 322 -20.36 17.21 -7.91
C ASP A 322 -20.70 16.77 -9.34
N SER A 323 -21.14 17.71 -10.19
CA SER A 323 -21.46 17.44 -11.59
C SER A 323 -20.23 17.06 -12.43
N GLN A 324 -19.03 17.46 -11.99
CA GLN A 324 -17.78 17.18 -12.69
C GLN A 324 -17.11 15.87 -12.24
N ILE A 325 -17.56 15.28 -11.13
CA ILE A 325 -17.08 13.99 -10.62
C ILE A 325 -18.00 12.87 -11.13
N CYS A 326 -17.48 12.04 -12.04
CA CYS A 326 -18.19 10.85 -12.51
C CYS A 326 -17.75 9.58 -11.79
N ARG A 327 -18.73 8.77 -11.36
CA ARG A 327 -18.48 7.41 -10.88
C ARG A 327 -18.80 6.39 -11.95
N PHE A 328 -17.92 5.40 -12.09
CA PHE A 328 -18.07 4.27 -13.00
C PHE A 328 -17.94 2.97 -12.21
N THR A 329 -19.07 2.46 -11.75
CA THR A 329 -19.17 1.13 -11.11
C THR A 329 -20.14 0.25 -11.89
N SER A 330 -20.30 -1.01 -11.48
CA SER A 330 -21.32 -1.90 -12.07
C SER A 330 -22.72 -1.32 -11.90
N ASP A 331 -22.97 -0.70 -10.75
CA ASP A 331 -24.30 -0.34 -10.27
C ASP A 331 -24.62 1.13 -10.51
N ALA A 332 -23.61 2.00 -10.56
CA ALA A 332 -23.76 3.43 -10.80
C ALA A 332 -22.92 3.87 -12.01
N LYS A 333 -23.60 4.41 -13.02
CA LYS A 333 -23.00 4.89 -14.27
C LYS A 333 -23.44 6.33 -14.49
N ASP A 334 -22.68 7.26 -13.92
CA ASP A 334 -22.92 8.69 -14.16
C ASP A 334 -22.54 9.02 -15.63
N LYS A 335 -23.22 10.00 -16.26
CA LYS A 335 -22.97 10.33 -17.67
C LYS A 335 -21.62 11.05 -17.82
N PRO A 336 -20.74 10.64 -18.75
CA PRO A 336 -19.38 11.18 -18.87
C PRO A 336 -19.27 12.58 -19.50
N ILE A 337 -20.38 13.29 -19.74
CA ILE A 337 -20.38 14.56 -20.47
C ILE A 337 -19.82 15.68 -19.57
N GLY A 338 -18.68 16.25 -19.94
CA GLY A 338 -18.06 17.36 -19.21
C GLY A 338 -17.36 16.97 -17.91
N CYS A 339 -17.04 15.68 -17.73
CA CYS A 339 -16.37 15.22 -16.53
C CYS A 339 -14.87 15.51 -16.55
N SER A 340 -14.37 15.92 -15.39
CA SER A 340 -12.99 16.33 -15.18
C SER A 340 -12.25 15.32 -14.30
N ILE A 341 -12.98 14.72 -13.34
CA ILE A 341 -12.51 13.60 -12.51
C ILE A 341 -13.40 12.39 -12.75
N ALA A 342 -12.78 11.28 -13.14
CA ALA A 342 -13.42 9.99 -13.22
C ALA A 342 -12.95 9.09 -12.08
N ILE A 343 -13.88 8.40 -11.42
CA ILE A 343 -13.57 7.44 -10.36
C ILE A 343 -14.17 6.10 -10.76
N SER A 344 -13.34 5.09 -10.91
CA SER A 344 -13.71 3.76 -11.42
C SER A 344 -13.08 2.64 -10.60
N THR A 345 -13.44 1.40 -10.89
CA THR A 345 -12.85 0.21 -10.28
C THR A 345 -11.93 -0.53 -11.24
N TYR A 346 -10.91 -1.21 -10.70
CA TYR A 346 -10.00 -2.04 -11.51
C TYR A 346 -10.73 -3.16 -12.27
N SER A 347 -11.73 -3.79 -11.64
CA SER A 347 -12.51 -4.87 -12.24
C SER A 347 -13.32 -4.41 -13.44
N MET A 348 -13.87 -3.20 -13.39
CA MET A 348 -14.63 -2.59 -14.49
C MET A 348 -13.75 -2.35 -15.72
N LEU A 349 -12.52 -1.87 -15.51
CA LEU A 349 -11.58 -1.65 -16.61
C LEU A 349 -10.98 -2.97 -17.14
N GLY A 350 -10.68 -3.89 -16.24
CA GLY A 350 -10.04 -5.17 -16.54
C GLY A 350 -10.96 -6.26 -17.10
N HIS A 351 -12.28 -6.09 -17.16
CA HIS A 351 -13.16 -7.17 -17.62
C HIS A 351 -13.05 -7.43 -19.14
N THR A 352 -12.88 -8.68 -19.59
CA THR A 352 -12.83 -9.00 -21.04
C THR A 352 -14.17 -9.38 -21.64
N THR A 353 -15.16 -9.75 -20.84
CA THR A 353 -16.44 -10.24 -21.36
C THR A 353 -17.31 -9.10 -21.88
N LYS A 354 -18.30 -9.46 -22.72
CA LYS A 354 -19.27 -8.55 -23.33
C LYS A 354 -19.93 -7.68 -22.25
N ARG A 355 -19.82 -6.36 -22.42
CA ARG A 355 -20.33 -5.36 -21.49
C ARG A 355 -21.71 -4.88 -21.94
N SER A 356 -22.46 -4.26 -21.03
CA SER A 356 -23.68 -3.55 -21.42
C SER A 356 -23.34 -2.43 -22.40
N TRP A 357 -24.26 -2.09 -23.31
CA TRP A 357 -24.06 -1.04 -24.32
C TRP A 357 -23.52 0.27 -23.72
N GLU A 358 -24.08 0.72 -22.60
CA GLU A 358 -23.64 1.92 -21.87
C GLU A 358 -22.20 1.81 -21.35
N ALA A 359 -21.82 0.64 -20.83
CA ALA A 359 -20.48 0.42 -20.29
C ALA A 359 -19.44 0.39 -21.41
N GLU A 360 -19.79 -0.11 -22.60
CA GLU A 360 -18.90 -0.04 -23.76
C GLU A 360 -18.69 1.40 -24.23
N ARG A 361 -19.75 2.22 -24.29
CA ARG A 361 -19.64 3.64 -24.65
C ARG A 361 -18.77 4.44 -23.68
N VAL A 362 -18.93 4.22 -22.37
CA VAL A 362 -18.10 4.86 -21.33
C VAL A 362 -16.63 4.44 -21.48
N MET A 363 -16.39 3.20 -21.86
CA MET A 363 -15.04 2.65 -21.99
C MET A 363 -14.34 3.12 -23.24
N GLU A 364 -15.06 3.26 -24.34
CA GLU A 364 -14.55 3.89 -25.54
C GLU A 364 -14.17 5.35 -25.25
N TRP A 365 -15.05 6.09 -24.58
CA TRP A 365 -14.75 7.44 -24.12
C TRP A 365 -13.50 7.49 -23.23
N LEU A 366 -13.35 6.57 -22.28
CA LEU A 366 -12.20 6.49 -21.39
C LEU A 366 -10.88 6.22 -22.13
N ARG A 367 -10.91 5.37 -23.17
CA ARG A 367 -9.73 5.03 -24.00
C ARG A 367 -9.29 6.19 -24.88
N THR A 368 -10.23 6.94 -25.42
CA THR A 368 -9.95 8.06 -26.33
C THR A 368 -9.36 9.28 -25.62
N GLN A 369 -9.48 9.35 -24.29
CA GLN A 369 -9.13 10.52 -23.51
C GLN A 369 -7.74 10.40 -22.88
N GLU A 370 -6.93 11.45 -23.03
CA GLU A 370 -5.69 11.60 -22.26
C GLU A 370 -5.98 12.02 -20.82
N TRP A 371 -5.33 11.33 -19.89
CA TRP A 371 -5.40 11.60 -18.45
C TRP A 371 -4.08 12.21 -17.97
N GLY A 372 -4.14 13.38 -17.33
CA GLY A 372 -2.93 13.99 -16.77
C GLY A 372 -2.40 13.20 -15.57
N LEU A 373 -3.31 12.75 -14.69
CA LEU A 373 -2.99 11.97 -13.51
C LEU A 373 -3.86 10.72 -13.40
N MET A 374 -3.24 9.58 -13.14
CA MET A 374 -3.93 8.35 -12.77
C MET A 374 -3.55 7.95 -11.34
N ILE A 375 -4.52 7.98 -10.44
CA ILE A 375 -4.36 7.58 -9.04
C ILE A 375 -4.80 6.13 -8.88
N LEU A 376 -3.90 5.31 -8.39
CA LEU A 376 -4.08 3.87 -8.19
C LEU A 376 -4.09 3.58 -6.70
N ASP A 377 -5.26 3.27 -6.14
CA ASP A 377 -5.38 2.94 -4.73
C ASP A 377 -5.09 1.45 -4.49
N GLU A 378 -4.48 1.15 -3.33
CA GLU A 378 -4.05 -0.17 -2.87
C GLU A 378 -3.36 -1.04 -3.93
N VAL A 379 -2.35 -0.49 -4.62
CA VAL A 379 -1.68 -1.14 -5.78
C VAL A 379 -1.17 -2.58 -5.55
N HIS A 380 -0.97 -3.00 -4.30
CA HIS A 380 -0.52 -4.36 -3.98
C HIS A 380 -1.60 -5.43 -4.17
N THR A 381 -2.91 -5.07 -4.12
CA THR A 381 -4.00 -6.05 -4.20
C THR A 381 -4.19 -6.57 -5.62
N ILE A 382 -3.79 -5.80 -6.63
CA ILE A 382 -4.16 -6.09 -8.01
C ILE A 382 -3.22 -7.10 -8.65
N PRO A 383 -3.71 -8.25 -9.16
CA PRO A 383 -2.90 -9.21 -9.88
C PRO A 383 -2.17 -8.56 -11.07
N ALA A 384 -0.90 -8.91 -11.29
CA ALA A 384 -0.06 -8.29 -12.31
C ALA A 384 -0.68 -8.29 -13.71
N LYS A 385 -1.43 -9.34 -14.09
CA LYS A 385 -2.10 -9.43 -15.41
C LYS A 385 -3.22 -8.40 -15.60
N MET A 386 -4.06 -8.21 -14.58
CA MET A 386 -5.16 -7.23 -14.65
C MET A 386 -4.57 -5.83 -14.64
N PHE A 387 -3.57 -5.59 -13.78
CA PHE A 387 -2.90 -4.31 -13.67
C PHE A 387 -2.25 -3.87 -14.97
N ARG A 388 -1.49 -4.77 -15.64
CA ARG A 388 -0.91 -4.51 -16.96
C ARG A 388 -1.97 -4.10 -17.98
N ARG A 389 -3.08 -4.84 -18.04
CA ARG A 389 -4.17 -4.54 -18.96
C ARG A 389 -4.79 -3.17 -18.73
N VAL A 390 -5.01 -2.78 -17.48
CA VAL A 390 -5.52 -1.44 -17.15
C VAL A 390 -4.57 -0.35 -17.65
N LEU A 391 -3.26 -0.54 -17.44
CA LEU A 391 -2.23 0.40 -17.90
C LEU A 391 -2.06 0.46 -19.42
N THR A 392 -2.38 -0.62 -20.14
CA THR A 392 -2.41 -0.62 -21.61
C THR A 392 -3.66 0.07 -22.16
N ILE A 393 -4.80 -0.05 -21.46
CA ILE A 393 -6.08 0.52 -21.88
C ILE A 393 -6.13 2.03 -21.66
N VAL A 394 -5.64 2.51 -20.50
CA VAL A 394 -5.73 3.92 -20.11
C VAL A 394 -4.42 4.64 -20.42
N GLN A 395 -4.52 5.71 -21.18
CA GLN A 395 -3.41 6.60 -21.50
C GLN A 395 -3.31 7.69 -20.43
N ALA A 396 -2.27 7.61 -19.59
CA ALA A 396 -2.03 8.58 -18.54
C ALA A 396 -0.58 9.05 -18.53
N HIS A 397 -0.37 10.36 -18.40
CA HIS A 397 0.97 10.96 -18.37
C HIS A 397 1.68 10.68 -17.04
N CYS A 398 1.00 10.92 -15.92
CA CYS A 398 1.53 10.66 -14.59
C CYS A 398 0.74 9.54 -13.89
N LYS A 399 1.45 8.57 -13.30
CA LYS A 399 0.85 7.45 -12.55
C LYS A 399 1.27 7.55 -11.09
N LEU A 400 0.29 7.65 -10.20
CA LEU A 400 0.51 7.71 -8.76
C LEU A 400 -0.08 6.46 -8.08
N GLY A 401 0.78 5.60 -7.56
CA GLY A 401 0.39 4.48 -6.74
C GLY A 401 0.30 4.86 -5.26
N LEU A 402 -0.86 4.68 -4.64
CA LEU A 402 -1.05 4.85 -3.20
C LEU A 402 -1.21 3.48 -2.55
N THR A 403 -0.40 3.20 -1.52
CA THR A 403 -0.53 1.92 -0.81
C THR A 403 -0.10 1.98 0.64
N ALA A 404 -0.65 1.09 1.48
CA ALA A 404 -0.20 0.94 2.85
C ALA A 404 1.04 0.05 3.00
N THR A 405 1.21 -0.93 2.13
CA THR A 405 2.31 -1.91 2.21
C THR A 405 2.77 -2.29 0.80
N LEU A 406 4.09 -2.35 0.60
CA LEU A 406 4.69 -2.74 -0.70
C LEU A 406 4.90 -4.24 -0.87
N VAL A 407 4.77 -5.01 0.21
CA VAL A 407 5.02 -6.44 0.15
C VAL A 407 3.89 -7.09 -0.68
N ARG A 408 4.21 -7.92 -1.69
CA ARG A 408 3.26 -8.77 -2.49
C ARG A 408 3.50 -10.26 -2.23
N GLU A 409 2.46 -11.09 -2.23
CA GLU A 409 2.59 -12.52 -1.83
C GLU A 409 3.17 -13.36 -2.97
N ASP A 410 2.97 -12.89 -4.19
CA ASP A 410 3.46 -13.53 -5.40
C ASP A 410 4.93 -13.20 -5.72
N ASP A 411 5.65 -12.52 -4.81
CA ASP A 411 7.03 -11.98 -4.96
C ASP A 411 7.28 -11.13 -6.22
N LYS A 412 6.22 -10.76 -6.96
CA LYS A 412 6.26 -9.90 -8.15
C LYS A 412 6.17 -8.40 -7.82
N ILE A 413 6.75 -7.99 -6.68
CA ILE A 413 6.83 -6.57 -6.30
C ILE A 413 7.66 -5.81 -7.34
N VAL A 414 8.68 -6.47 -7.87
CA VAL A 414 9.58 -5.95 -8.90
C VAL A 414 8.81 -5.48 -10.15
N ASP A 415 7.74 -6.19 -10.51
CA ASP A 415 6.88 -5.81 -11.64
C ASP A 415 6.09 -4.51 -11.37
N LEU A 416 5.82 -4.12 -10.12
CA LEU A 416 5.11 -2.86 -9.83
C LEU A 416 5.98 -1.63 -10.10
N ASN A 417 7.25 -1.70 -9.67
CA ASN A 417 8.21 -0.62 -9.91
C ASN A 417 8.37 -0.37 -11.41
N PHE A 418 8.25 -1.43 -12.22
CA PHE A 418 8.25 -1.35 -13.68
C PHE A 418 7.01 -0.67 -14.26
N LEU A 419 5.83 -0.96 -13.72
CA LEU A 419 4.56 -0.57 -14.31
C LEU A 419 4.12 0.85 -13.94
N ILE A 420 4.44 1.30 -12.73
CA ILE A 420 4.05 2.61 -12.20
C ILE A 420 5.26 3.55 -12.19
N GLY A 421 6.38 3.08 -11.65
CA GLY A 421 7.55 3.90 -11.35
C GLY A 421 8.17 3.53 -10.00
N PRO A 422 9.27 4.20 -9.62
CA PRO A 422 9.98 3.92 -8.37
C PRO A 422 9.13 4.25 -7.13
N LYS A 423 9.57 3.74 -5.97
CA LYS A 423 9.05 4.14 -4.67
C LYS A 423 9.54 5.55 -4.34
N LEU A 424 8.65 6.53 -4.32
CA LEU A 424 8.98 7.93 -4.08
C LEU A 424 9.13 8.23 -2.58
N TYR A 425 8.23 7.68 -1.78
CA TYR A 425 8.20 7.94 -0.34
C TYR A 425 7.61 6.76 0.43
N GLU A 426 8.15 6.52 1.61
CA GLU A 426 7.62 5.57 2.57
C GLU A 426 7.62 6.21 3.95
N ALA A 427 6.43 6.39 4.53
CA ALA A 427 6.34 6.92 5.88
C ALA A 427 6.80 5.91 6.93
N ASN A 428 7.51 6.40 7.94
CA ASN A 428 7.83 5.60 9.11
C ASN A 428 6.63 5.51 10.06
N TRP A 429 6.21 4.29 10.37
CA TRP A 429 5.09 4.05 11.29
C TRP A 429 5.41 4.57 12.70
N MET A 430 6.64 4.38 13.19
CA MET A 430 7.01 4.76 14.56
C MET A 430 6.96 6.28 14.79
N GLU A 431 7.43 7.07 13.83
CA GLU A 431 7.33 8.54 13.91
C GLU A 431 5.88 9.01 13.90
N LEU A 432 5.04 8.43 13.04
CA LEU A 432 3.62 8.78 12.99
C LEU A 432 2.90 8.45 14.30
N GLN A 433 3.29 7.36 14.94
CA GLN A 433 2.78 6.93 16.24
C GLN A 433 3.30 7.82 17.39
N ASN A 434 4.58 8.19 17.38
CA ASN A 434 5.20 9.04 18.40
C ASN A 434 4.71 10.50 18.31
N ASN A 435 4.48 11.00 17.10
CA ASN A 435 3.92 12.32 16.85
C ASN A 435 2.39 12.39 17.04
N GLY A 436 1.75 11.28 17.42
CA GLY A 436 0.32 11.22 17.73
C GLY A 436 -0.62 11.26 16.53
N TYR A 437 -0.11 11.13 15.29
CA TYR A 437 -0.94 11.02 14.09
C TYR A 437 -1.63 9.66 13.97
N ILE A 438 -0.99 8.62 14.52
CA ILE A 438 -1.47 7.24 14.58
C ILE A 438 -1.54 6.79 16.03
N ALA A 439 -2.49 5.92 16.34
CA ALA A 439 -2.63 5.33 17.67
C ALA A 439 -1.41 4.47 18.06
N LYS A 440 -1.01 4.54 19.33
CA LYS A 440 -0.10 3.58 19.95
C LYS A 440 -0.87 2.29 20.21
N VAL A 441 -0.66 1.31 19.34
CA VAL A 441 -1.34 0.01 19.40
C VAL A 441 -0.55 -0.96 20.27
N GLN A 442 -1.20 -1.52 21.29
CA GLN A 442 -0.71 -2.69 22.00
C GLN A 442 -1.28 -3.96 21.34
N CYS A 443 -0.42 -4.75 20.70
CA CYS A 443 -0.79 -6.07 20.22
C CYS A 443 -0.63 -7.08 21.35
N ALA A 444 -1.68 -7.87 21.59
CA ALA A 444 -1.72 -8.90 22.61
C ALA A 444 -2.27 -10.20 22.03
N GLU A 445 -1.47 -11.27 22.07
CA GLU A 445 -1.96 -12.61 21.79
C GLU A 445 -2.43 -13.27 23.09
N VAL A 446 -3.70 -13.63 23.15
CA VAL A 446 -4.31 -14.27 24.31
C VAL A 446 -4.44 -15.76 24.01
N TRP A 447 -3.61 -16.55 24.67
CA TRP A 447 -3.61 -17.98 24.51
C TRP A 447 -4.67 -18.61 25.40
N CYS A 448 -5.63 -19.28 24.77
CA CYS A 448 -6.75 -19.94 25.41
C CYS A 448 -6.49 -21.46 25.41
N PRO A 449 -6.41 -22.13 26.58
CA PRO A 449 -6.28 -23.58 26.62
C PRO A 449 -7.51 -24.24 25.99
N MET A 450 -7.33 -25.35 25.29
CA MET A 450 -8.44 -26.12 24.71
C MET A 450 -9.21 -26.88 25.80
N SER A 451 -10.53 -26.90 25.72
CA SER A 451 -11.34 -27.82 26.53
C SER A 451 -11.02 -29.29 26.15
N PRO A 452 -10.86 -30.22 27.11
CA PRO A 452 -10.47 -31.59 26.83
C PRO A 452 -11.39 -32.32 25.83
N GLU A 453 -12.70 -32.09 25.92
CA GLU A 453 -13.70 -32.71 25.05
C GLU A 453 -13.54 -32.23 23.59
N PHE A 454 -13.30 -30.94 23.39
CA PHE A 454 -13.03 -30.35 22.08
C PHE A 454 -11.68 -30.82 21.52
N TYR A 455 -10.67 -30.93 22.38
CA TYR A 455 -9.33 -31.38 21.97
C TYR A 455 -9.34 -32.83 21.50
N ARG A 456 -10.10 -33.71 22.17
CA ARG A 456 -10.26 -35.11 21.77
C ARG A 456 -10.82 -35.23 20.35
N GLU A 457 -11.90 -34.50 20.04
CA GLU A 457 -12.49 -34.49 18.70
C GLU A 457 -11.55 -33.83 17.67
N TYR A 458 -10.78 -32.81 18.08
CA TYR A 458 -9.84 -32.12 17.21
C TYR A 458 -8.71 -33.04 16.72
N VAL A 459 -8.17 -33.87 17.61
CA VAL A 459 -7.14 -34.85 17.26
C VAL A 459 -7.72 -36.00 16.43
N ALA A 460 -8.96 -36.40 16.69
CA ALA A 460 -9.64 -37.46 15.96
C ALA A 460 -9.97 -37.07 14.51
N ILE A 461 -10.44 -35.83 14.29
CA ILE A 461 -10.93 -35.35 12.99
C ILE A 461 -9.79 -34.66 12.21
N LYS A 462 -9.37 -35.25 11.10
CA LYS A 462 -8.35 -34.66 10.20
C LYS A 462 -8.92 -33.82 9.05
N THR A 463 -10.23 -33.82 8.87
CA THR A 463 -10.92 -33.03 7.83
C THR A 463 -11.02 -31.55 8.20
N LYS A 464 -11.54 -30.71 7.29
CA LYS A 464 -11.68 -29.26 7.50
C LYS A 464 -12.55 -28.90 8.71
N LYS A 465 -13.49 -29.75 9.11
CA LYS A 465 -14.31 -29.58 10.32
C LYS A 465 -13.51 -29.28 11.60
N ARG A 466 -12.25 -29.72 11.68
CA ARG A 466 -11.35 -29.39 12.80
C ARG A 466 -11.11 -27.89 12.98
N ILE A 467 -11.31 -27.09 11.92
CA ILE A 467 -11.26 -25.62 11.95
C ILE A 467 -12.30 -25.07 12.92
N LEU A 468 -13.51 -25.63 12.89
CA LEU A 468 -14.60 -25.21 13.74
C LEU A 468 -14.32 -25.53 15.22
N LEU A 469 -13.65 -26.66 15.50
CA LEU A 469 -13.37 -27.12 16.87
C LEU A 469 -12.46 -26.17 17.66
N TYR A 470 -11.39 -25.65 17.06
CA TYR A 470 -10.53 -24.68 17.75
C TYR A 470 -11.09 -23.25 17.71
N THR A 471 -11.99 -22.95 16.77
CA THR A 471 -12.68 -21.65 16.68
C THR A 471 -13.76 -21.53 17.74
N MET A 472 -14.51 -22.61 17.97
CA MET A 472 -15.62 -22.71 18.92
C MET A 472 -15.19 -23.21 20.30
N ASN A 473 -13.93 -23.00 20.69
CA ASN A 473 -13.43 -23.36 22.00
C ASN A 473 -14.15 -22.53 23.10
N PRO A 474 -14.79 -23.16 24.12
CA PRO A 474 -15.46 -22.45 25.21
C PRO A 474 -14.54 -21.47 25.95
N ASN A 475 -13.28 -21.83 26.19
CA ASN A 475 -12.33 -20.96 26.89
C ASN A 475 -12.01 -19.70 26.06
N LYS A 476 -12.00 -19.84 24.74
CA LYS A 476 -11.84 -18.73 23.79
C LYS A 476 -13.05 -17.79 23.81
N PHE A 477 -14.26 -18.34 23.89
CA PHE A 477 -15.48 -17.56 24.10
C PHE A 477 -15.44 -16.78 25.42
N ARG A 478 -15.05 -17.44 26.52
CA ARG A 478 -14.95 -16.78 27.83
C ARG A 478 -13.94 -15.63 27.82
N ALA A 479 -12.77 -15.83 27.20
CA ALA A 479 -11.76 -14.78 27.03
C ALA A 479 -12.30 -13.60 26.20
N CYS A 480 -13.03 -13.88 25.11
CA CYS A 480 -13.69 -12.86 24.30
C CYS A 480 -14.71 -12.05 25.13
N GLN A 481 -15.58 -12.74 25.87
CA GLN A 481 -16.60 -12.12 26.71
C GLN A 481 -15.98 -11.23 27.80
N PHE A 482 -14.92 -11.72 28.45
CA PHE A 482 -14.19 -10.95 29.47
C PHE A 482 -13.58 -9.67 28.87
N LEU A 483 -12.89 -9.77 27.74
CA LEU A 483 -12.28 -8.60 27.09
C LEU A 483 -13.31 -7.57 26.66
N ILE A 484 -14.48 -8.03 26.18
CA ILE A 484 -15.59 -7.15 25.85
C ILE A 484 -16.04 -6.38 27.10
N LYS A 485 -16.43 -7.09 28.18
CA LYS A 485 -16.89 -6.45 29.44
C LYS A 485 -15.84 -5.50 30.02
N PHE A 486 -14.56 -5.89 29.98
CA PHE A 486 -13.44 -5.09 30.47
C PHE A 486 -13.31 -3.74 29.72
N HIS A 487 -13.50 -3.72 28.41
CA HIS A 487 -13.42 -2.50 27.61
C HIS A 487 -14.74 -1.72 27.56
N GLU A 488 -15.88 -2.38 27.73
CA GLU A 488 -17.17 -1.70 27.90
C GLU A 488 -17.18 -0.82 29.16
N ARG A 489 -16.57 -1.27 30.26
CA ARG A 489 -16.38 -0.46 31.48
C ARG A 489 -15.53 0.80 31.25
N ARG A 490 -14.63 0.77 30.27
CA ARG A 490 -13.80 1.92 29.84
C ARG A 490 -14.47 2.80 28.80
N ASN A 491 -15.68 2.41 28.38
CA ASN A 491 -16.43 3.04 27.31
C ASN A 491 -15.61 3.10 25.99
N ASP A 492 -14.86 2.03 25.71
CA ASP A 492 -14.11 1.90 24.48
C ASP A 492 -14.95 1.26 23.38
N LYS A 493 -14.71 1.67 22.13
CA LYS A 493 -15.34 1.05 20.96
C LYS A 493 -14.60 -0.21 20.56
N ILE A 494 -15.33 -1.32 20.52
CA ILE A 494 -14.84 -2.68 20.32
C ILE A 494 -15.39 -3.23 19.02
N ILE A 495 -14.49 -3.69 18.16
CA ILE A 495 -14.84 -4.47 16.96
C ILE A 495 -14.33 -5.89 17.17
N VAL A 496 -15.23 -6.86 17.05
CA VAL A 496 -14.89 -8.28 17.09
C VAL A 496 -14.93 -8.85 15.69
N PHE A 497 -13.81 -9.38 15.24
CA PHE A 497 -13.65 -9.93 13.90
C PHE A 497 -13.60 -11.46 13.95
N ALA A 498 -14.39 -12.11 13.08
CA ALA A 498 -14.31 -13.55 12.87
C ALA A 498 -14.46 -13.89 11.37
N ASP A 499 -13.51 -14.65 10.83
CA ASP A 499 -13.54 -15.11 9.43
C ASP A 499 -14.68 -16.12 9.16
N ASN A 500 -15.03 -16.92 10.17
CA ASN A 500 -16.05 -17.95 10.05
C ASN A 500 -17.43 -17.39 10.46
N VAL A 501 -18.40 -17.43 9.54
CA VAL A 501 -19.75 -16.90 9.73
C VAL A 501 -20.56 -17.69 10.76
N PHE A 502 -20.40 -19.00 10.84
CA PHE A 502 -21.06 -19.83 11.84
C PHE A 502 -20.63 -19.42 13.25
N ALA A 503 -19.32 -19.31 13.47
CA ALA A 503 -18.78 -18.86 14.75
C ALA A 503 -19.20 -17.42 15.06
N LEU A 504 -19.14 -16.51 14.09
CA LEU A 504 -19.57 -15.12 14.24
C LEU A 504 -21.01 -15.02 14.77
N LYS A 505 -21.93 -15.79 14.17
CA LYS A 505 -23.34 -15.82 14.57
C LYS A 505 -23.53 -16.36 15.98
N GLU A 506 -22.92 -17.49 16.32
CA GLU A 506 -23.06 -18.08 17.65
C GLU A 506 -22.52 -17.15 18.75
N TYR A 507 -21.38 -16.50 18.49
CA TYR A 507 -20.81 -15.50 19.41
C TYR A 507 -21.73 -14.29 19.57
N ALA A 508 -22.20 -13.71 18.47
CA ALA A 508 -23.02 -12.51 18.48
C ALA A 508 -24.40 -12.74 19.15
N ILE A 509 -25.05 -13.87 18.85
CA ILE A 509 -26.35 -14.24 19.44
C ILE A 509 -26.19 -14.49 20.95
N ARG A 510 -25.17 -15.25 21.38
CA ARG A 510 -24.97 -15.58 22.79
C ARG A 510 -24.61 -14.36 23.64
N LEU A 511 -23.90 -13.39 23.06
CA LEU A 511 -23.50 -12.13 23.71
C LEU A 511 -24.52 -10.99 23.50
N ASN A 512 -25.59 -11.23 22.72
CA ASN A 512 -26.62 -10.27 22.35
C ASN A 512 -26.05 -8.97 21.76
N LYS A 513 -25.13 -9.09 20.78
CA LYS A 513 -24.47 -7.96 20.13
C LYS A 513 -24.78 -7.91 18.62
N PRO A 514 -24.84 -6.71 18.01
CA PRO A 514 -25.03 -6.56 16.57
C PRO A 514 -23.90 -7.20 15.77
N TYR A 515 -24.22 -7.80 14.62
CA TYR A 515 -23.23 -8.41 13.73
C TYR A 515 -23.50 -8.11 12.25
N ILE A 516 -22.43 -8.06 11.45
CA ILE A 516 -22.48 -7.84 9.99
C ILE A 516 -21.79 -9.01 9.29
N TYR A 517 -22.47 -9.59 8.30
CA TYR A 517 -21.97 -10.66 7.45
C TYR A 517 -22.50 -10.51 6.00
N GLY A 518 -22.06 -11.32 5.04
CA GLY A 518 -22.30 -11.11 3.60
C GLY A 518 -23.75 -10.92 3.15
N PRO A 519 -24.72 -11.70 3.66
CA PRO A 519 -26.15 -11.51 3.39
C PRO A 519 -26.83 -10.29 4.04
N THR A 520 -26.20 -9.59 5.00
CA THR A 520 -26.83 -8.41 5.63
C THR A 520 -27.12 -7.32 4.60
N SER A 521 -28.32 -6.74 4.61
CA SER A 521 -28.71 -5.70 3.65
C SER A 521 -27.90 -4.41 3.82
N GLN A 522 -27.69 -3.64 2.74
CA GLN A 522 -26.91 -2.40 2.81
C GLN A 522 -27.54 -1.33 3.71
N GLY A 523 -28.88 -1.25 3.76
CA GLY A 523 -29.59 -0.31 4.63
C GLY A 523 -29.37 -0.63 6.12
N GLU A 524 -29.54 -1.90 6.50
CA GLU A 524 -29.32 -2.37 7.87
C GLU A 524 -27.85 -2.20 8.29
N ARG A 525 -26.91 -2.52 7.39
CA ARG A 525 -25.47 -2.28 7.63
C ARG A 525 -25.19 -0.83 7.96
N MET A 526 -25.69 0.11 7.15
CA MET A 526 -25.48 1.54 7.40
C MET A 526 -26.07 1.98 8.75
N GLN A 527 -27.25 1.48 9.11
CA GLN A 527 -27.87 1.77 10.40
C GLN A 527 -27.05 1.24 11.58
N ILE A 528 -26.57 0.00 11.52
CA ILE A 528 -25.70 -0.59 12.55
C ILE A 528 -24.41 0.25 12.70
N LEU A 529 -23.80 0.64 11.59
CA LEU A 529 -22.57 1.45 11.59
C LEU A 529 -22.80 2.86 12.14
N GLN A 530 -23.89 3.53 11.78
CA GLN A 530 -24.24 4.84 12.32
C GLN A 530 -24.50 4.78 13.82
N ASN A 531 -25.22 3.75 14.27
CA ASN A 531 -25.44 3.49 15.68
C ASN A 531 -24.10 3.28 16.41
N PHE A 532 -23.20 2.45 15.88
CA PHE A 532 -21.88 2.27 16.48
C PHE A 532 -21.01 3.55 16.47
N LYS A 533 -21.14 4.40 15.45
CA LYS A 533 -20.39 5.67 15.36
C LYS A 533 -20.89 6.72 16.35
N HIS A 534 -22.20 6.90 16.47
CA HIS A 534 -22.78 8.04 17.20
C HIS A 534 -23.46 7.67 18.53
N ASN A 535 -23.95 6.44 18.67
CA ASN A 535 -24.70 6.03 19.86
C ASN A 535 -23.75 5.44 20.92
N PRO A 536 -23.57 6.08 22.09
CA PRO A 536 -22.67 5.59 23.13
C PRO A 536 -23.17 4.31 23.80
N LYS A 537 -24.44 3.92 23.63
CA LYS A 537 -24.99 2.68 24.19
C LYS A 537 -24.50 1.42 23.47
N ILE A 538 -24.07 1.55 22.23
CA ILE A 538 -23.61 0.43 21.39
C ILE A 538 -22.13 0.65 21.09
N ASN A 539 -21.29 0.03 21.91
CA ASN A 539 -19.84 0.10 21.80
C ASN A 539 -19.23 -1.17 21.21
N THR A 540 -19.99 -2.24 20.98
CA THR A 540 -19.51 -3.52 20.45
C THR A 540 -20.21 -3.90 19.15
N ILE A 541 -19.45 -4.31 18.14
CA ILE A 541 -19.97 -4.87 16.89
C ILE A 541 -19.15 -6.07 16.44
N PHE A 542 -19.84 -7.08 15.88
CA PHE A 542 -19.22 -8.25 15.26
C PHE A 542 -19.18 -8.09 13.74
N ILE A 543 -18.03 -8.36 13.13
CA ILE A 543 -17.86 -8.24 11.67
C ILE A 543 -17.22 -9.51 11.10
N SER A 544 -17.70 -9.92 9.93
CA SER A 544 -17.10 -10.98 9.14
C SER A 544 -15.99 -10.45 8.21
N LYS A 545 -15.46 -11.32 7.33
CA LYS A 545 -14.47 -11.00 6.31
C LYS A 545 -14.86 -9.83 5.39
N VAL A 546 -16.16 -9.53 5.28
CA VAL A 546 -16.68 -8.38 4.52
C VAL A 546 -16.06 -7.03 4.97
N GLY A 547 -15.59 -6.95 6.22
CA GLY A 547 -14.88 -5.78 6.78
C GLY A 547 -13.57 -5.44 6.11
N ASP A 548 -12.88 -6.41 5.51
CA ASP A 548 -11.53 -6.16 4.99
C ASP A 548 -11.54 -5.40 3.65
N THR A 549 -12.55 -5.64 2.82
CA THR A 549 -12.53 -5.27 1.39
C THR A 549 -13.54 -4.19 1.01
N SER A 550 -14.65 -4.08 1.75
CA SER A 550 -15.89 -3.58 1.15
C SER A 550 -16.63 -2.50 1.92
N PHE A 551 -16.15 -1.98 3.07
CA PHE A 551 -16.84 -0.86 3.73
C PHE A 551 -15.95 0.05 4.60
N ASP A 552 -16.43 1.28 4.84
CA ASP A 552 -15.84 2.25 5.78
C ASP A 552 -15.97 1.74 7.21
N LEU A 553 -14.92 1.05 7.69
CA LEU A 553 -14.87 0.58 9.07
C LEU A 553 -14.87 1.79 10.03
N PRO A 554 -15.80 1.83 10.99
CA PRO A 554 -15.90 2.92 11.94
C PRO A 554 -14.68 2.96 12.85
N GLU A 555 -14.34 4.16 13.31
CA GLU A 555 -13.24 4.36 14.25
C GLU A 555 -13.47 3.52 15.52
N ALA A 556 -12.54 2.61 15.80
CA ALA A 556 -12.57 1.78 17.00
C ALA A 556 -11.24 1.85 17.75
N ASN A 557 -11.31 1.57 19.04
CA ASN A 557 -10.16 1.60 19.94
C ASN A 557 -9.63 0.19 20.21
N VAL A 558 -10.53 -0.80 20.18
CA VAL A 558 -10.22 -2.20 20.50
C VAL A 558 -10.64 -3.08 19.34
N LEU A 559 -9.71 -3.90 18.85
CA LEU A 559 -9.97 -4.92 17.84
C LEU A 559 -9.70 -6.30 18.46
N ILE A 560 -10.70 -7.16 18.48
CA ILE A 560 -10.58 -8.55 18.96
C ILE A 560 -10.73 -9.48 17.76
N GLN A 561 -9.72 -10.29 17.47
CA GLN A 561 -9.76 -11.30 16.42
C GLN A 561 -9.97 -12.68 17.04
N ILE A 562 -11.08 -13.34 16.69
CA ILE A 562 -11.43 -14.69 17.18
C ILE A 562 -10.72 -15.73 16.32
N SER A 563 -11.04 -15.82 15.04
CA SER A 563 -10.37 -16.77 14.14
C SER A 563 -9.31 -16.05 13.34
N SER A 564 -8.23 -16.77 13.08
CA SER A 564 -7.17 -16.28 12.21
C SER A 564 -6.70 -17.41 11.31
N HIS A 565 -7.56 -17.77 10.36
CA HIS A 565 -7.25 -18.79 9.39
C HIS A 565 -6.85 -18.14 8.07
N GLY A 566 -5.80 -18.68 7.45
CA GLY A 566 -5.48 -18.47 6.03
C GLY A 566 -5.16 -17.04 5.57
N GLY A 567 -5.30 -16.02 6.42
CA GLY A 567 -5.16 -14.62 6.04
C GLY A 567 -3.74 -14.25 5.62
N SER A 568 -3.63 -13.45 4.57
CA SER A 568 -2.39 -12.73 4.28
C SER A 568 -2.01 -11.92 5.51
N ARG A 569 -0.78 -12.09 6.02
CA ARG A 569 -0.19 -11.27 7.12
C ARG A 569 -0.44 -9.77 6.92
N ARG A 570 -0.57 -9.34 5.66
CA ARG A 570 -0.84 -7.96 5.27
C ARG A 570 -2.27 -7.53 5.45
N GLN A 571 -3.23 -8.38 5.14
CA GLN A 571 -4.64 -8.08 5.39
C GLN A 571 -4.85 -7.78 6.87
N GLU A 572 -4.17 -8.51 7.76
CA GLU A 572 -4.24 -8.26 9.20
C GLU A 572 -3.63 -6.92 9.62
N ALA A 573 -2.43 -6.56 9.12
CA ALA A 573 -1.86 -5.24 9.42
C ALA A 573 -2.65 -4.08 8.78
N GLN A 574 -3.23 -4.28 7.60
CA GLN A 574 -4.12 -3.29 6.98
C GLN A 574 -5.41 -3.12 7.78
N ARG A 575 -5.99 -4.23 8.25
CA ARG A 575 -7.14 -4.23 9.15
C ARG A 575 -6.82 -3.46 10.43
N LEU A 576 -5.68 -3.77 11.05
CA LEU A 576 -5.17 -3.08 12.23
C LEU A 576 -5.10 -1.56 11.99
N GLY A 577 -4.45 -1.13 10.91
CA GLY A 577 -4.28 0.29 10.59
C GLY A 577 -5.55 0.99 10.07
N ARG A 578 -6.56 0.26 9.58
CA ARG A 578 -7.85 0.83 9.15
C ARG A 578 -8.78 1.04 10.34
N VAL A 579 -8.86 0.05 11.22
CA VAL A 579 -9.79 0.01 12.34
C VAL A 579 -9.30 0.89 13.49
N LEU A 580 -8.02 0.77 13.85
CA LEU A 580 -7.51 1.41 15.05
C LEU A 580 -7.25 2.90 14.80
N ARG A 581 -7.90 3.72 15.63
CA ARG A 581 -7.75 5.17 15.66
C ARG A 581 -7.52 5.63 17.08
N ALA A 582 -6.76 6.71 17.23
CA ALA A 582 -6.45 7.26 18.54
C ALA A 582 -7.73 7.80 19.18
N LYS A 583 -7.98 7.43 20.45
CA LYS A 583 -9.07 8.02 21.24
C LYS A 583 -8.75 9.49 21.50
N LYS A 584 -9.65 10.39 21.07
CA LYS A 584 -9.53 11.83 21.34
C LYS A 584 -9.63 12.05 22.86
N GLY A 585 -8.59 12.62 23.47
CA GLY A 585 -8.58 12.98 24.90
C GLY A 585 -7.72 12.11 25.83
N MET A 586 -7.13 11.00 25.35
CA MET A 586 -6.21 10.16 26.15
C MET A 586 -4.74 10.48 25.85
N VAL A 587 -4.30 11.69 26.20
CA VAL A 587 -2.89 12.12 26.03
C VAL A 587 -1.96 11.46 27.07
N ALA A 588 -2.51 10.98 28.18
CA ALA A 588 -1.73 10.50 29.34
C ALA A 588 -1.48 8.99 29.41
N GLU A 589 -2.15 8.15 28.60
CA GLU A 589 -1.93 6.69 28.65
C GLU A 589 -0.84 6.24 27.67
N GLU A 590 -0.03 5.26 28.09
CA GLU A 590 1.06 4.68 27.27
C GLU A 590 0.55 4.09 25.94
N TYR A 591 -0.65 3.53 25.94
CA TYR A 591 -1.31 2.91 24.78
C TYR A 591 -2.76 3.38 24.68
N ASN A 592 -3.21 3.72 23.47
CA ASN A 592 -4.55 4.26 23.22
C ASN A 592 -5.38 3.40 22.25
N ALA A 593 -4.82 2.28 21.79
CA ALA A 593 -5.52 1.27 21.00
C ALA A 593 -5.02 -0.13 21.36
N PHE A 594 -5.92 -1.12 21.34
CA PHE A 594 -5.63 -2.50 21.71
C PHE A 594 -6.02 -3.46 20.59
N PHE A 595 -5.13 -4.40 20.30
CA PHE A 595 -5.39 -5.49 19.37
C PHE A 595 -5.20 -6.82 20.07
N TYR A 596 -6.30 -7.57 20.23
CA TYR A 596 -6.29 -8.89 20.81
C TYR A 596 -6.46 -9.94 19.73
N SER A 597 -5.56 -10.93 19.70
CA SER A 597 -5.73 -12.12 18.89
C SER A 597 -5.92 -13.32 19.81
N LEU A 598 -7.10 -13.94 19.75
CA LEU A 598 -7.43 -15.11 20.56
C LEU A 598 -6.91 -16.35 19.85
N VAL A 599 -6.08 -17.14 20.52
CA VAL A 599 -5.43 -18.33 19.94
C VAL A 599 -5.71 -19.54 20.81
N SER A 600 -6.26 -20.61 20.22
CA SER A 600 -6.43 -21.89 20.90
C SER A 600 -5.10 -22.65 20.95
N GLN A 601 -4.66 -23.01 22.16
CA GLN A 601 -3.39 -23.73 22.38
C GLN A 601 -3.40 -25.12 21.75
N ASP A 602 -2.21 -25.63 21.40
CA ASP A 602 -2.00 -26.98 20.82
C ASP A 602 -2.77 -27.25 19.51
N THR A 603 -3.11 -26.19 18.77
CA THR A 603 -3.81 -26.26 17.49
C THR A 603 -3.00 -25.63 16.37
N GLN A 604 -3.48 -25.81 15.14
CA GLN A 604 -2.92 -25.20 13.94
C GLN A 604 -2.85 -23.65 14.03
N GLU A 605 -3.67 -23.00 14.85
CA GLU A 605 -3.64 -21.54 15.05
C GLU A 605 -2.29 -21.06 15.58
N MET A 606 -1.62 -21.85 16.43
CA MET A 606 -0.32 -21.48 17.02
C MET A 606 0.76 -21.29 15.95
N ALA A 607 0.78 -22.15 14.91
CA ALA A 607 1.71 -22.03 13.80
C ALA A 607 1.47 -20.75 12.96
N TYR A 608 0.21 -20.31 12.86
CA TYR A 608 -0.13 -19.04 12.21
C TYR A 608 0.23 -17.84 13.09
N SER A 609 -0.03 -17.93 14.40
CA SER A 609 0.31 -16.89 15.38
C SER A 609 1.82 -16.63 15.41
N THR A 610 2.68 -17.66 15.38
CA THR A 610 4.14 -17.45 15.34
C THR A 610 4.59 -16.66 14.09
N LYS A 611 3.98 -16.92 12.94
CA LYS A 611 4.26 -16.17 11.70
C LYS A 611 3.76 -14.73 11.76
N ARG A 612 2.60 -14.50 12.40
CA ARG A 612 2.03 -13.18 12.64
C ARG A 612 2.88 -12.38 13.59
N GLN A 613 3.26 -12.97 14.72
CA GLN A 613 4.14 -12.36 15.72
C GLN A 613 5.41 -11.83 15.06
N ARG A 614 6.09 -12.68 14.28
CA ARG A 614 7.28 -12.26 13.53
C ARG A 614 7.01 -11.04 12.65
N PHE A 615 5.93 -11.05 11.87
CA PHE A 615 5.58 -9.94 11.00
C PHE A 615 5.26 -8.64 11.76
N LEU A 616 4.50 -8.71 12.86
CA LEU A 616 4.16 -7.53 13.67
C LEU A 616 5.41 -6.95 14.36
N VAL A 617 6.31 -7.82 14.83
CA VAL A 617 7.58 -7.40 15.43
C VAL A 617 8.50 -6.78 14.37
N ASP A 618 8.58 -7.35 13.16
CA ASP A 618 9.37 -6.79 12.05
C ASP A 618 8.90 -5.38 11.66
N GLN A 619 7.59 -5.13 11.77
CA GLN A 619 6.98 -3.80 11.55
C GLN A 619 7.11 -2.85 12.76
N GLY A 620 7.57 -3.35 13.92
CA GLY A 620 7.83 -2.54 15.11
C GLY A 620 6.64 -2.34 16.06
N TYR A 621 5.60 -3.18 15.99
CA TYR A 621 4.49 -3.12 16.94
C TYR A 621 4.89 -3.66 18.33
N SER A 622 4.36 -3.04 19.39
CA SER A 622 4.46 -3.60 20.75
C SER A 622 3.64 -4.88 20.82
N PHE A 623 4.28 -5.99 21.17
CA PHE A 623 3.66 -7.31 21.14
C PHE A 623 3.84 -8.02 22.49
N LYS A 624 2.74 -8.53 23.05
CA LYS A 624 2.71 -9.25 24.32
C LYS A 624 1.92 -10.55 24.19
N VAL A 625 2.41 -11.62 24.83
CA VAL A 625 1.64 -12.86 24.97
C VAL A 625 1.02 -12.91 26.36
N ILE A 626 -0.27 -13.19 26.43
CA ILE A 626 -1.07 -13.27 27.66
C ILE A 626 -1.62 -14.70 27.74
N THR A 627 -1.27 -15.41 28.81
CA THR A 627 -1.74 -16.80 29.05
C THR A 627 -2.90 -16.87 30.04
N LYS A 628 -3.02 -15.88 30.93
CA LYS A 628 -4.10 -15.76 31.91
C LYS A 628 -4.58 -14.32 31.97
N LEU A 629 -5.90 -14.13 31.90
CA LEU A 629 -6.54 -12.84 32.08
C LEU A 629 -6.81 -12.64 33.57
N ALA A 630 -6.27 -11.57 34.16
CA ALA A 630 -6.48 -11.26 35.56
C ALA A 630 -7.94 -10.85 35.80
N GLY A 631 -8.60 -11.42 36.82
CA GLY A 631 -10.01 -11.14 37.14
C GLY A 631 -11.03 -11.94 36.32
N MET A 632 -10.59 -12.91 35.49
CA MET A 632 -11.50 -13.72 34.68
C MET A 632 -12.43 -14.62 35.53
N GLU A 633 -11.94 -15.14 36.65
CA GLU A 633 -12.72 -16.00 37.57
C GLU A 633 -13.68 -15.19 38.46
N GLU A 634 -13.48 -13.88 38.57
CA GLU A 634 -14.33 -12.99 39.38
C GLU A 634 -15.57 -12.52 38.62
N GLU A 635 -15.59 -12.66 37.29
CA GLU A 635 -16.72 -12.29 36.46
C GLU A 635 -17.66 -13.47 36.17
N GLU A 636 -18.95 -13.17 36.09
CA GLU A 636 -19.93 -14.10 35.55
C GLU A 636 -19.75 -14.28 34.04
N LEU A 637 -19.13 -15.39 33.65
CA LEU A 637 -18.87 -15.77 32.26
C LEU A 637 -19.73 -16.96 31.84
N ALA A 638 -20.10 -17.01 30.56
CA ALA A 638 -20.85 -18.12 30.00
C ALA A 638 -19.97 -19.38 29.85
N PHE A 639 -20.60 -20.53 29.63
CA PHE A 639 -19.94 -21.83 29.53
C PHE A 639 -19.24 -22.25 30.83
N SER A 640 -19.65 -21.73 32.00
CA SER A 640 -19.11 -22.11 33.31
C SER A 640 -19.31 -23.60 33.60
N THR A 641 -20.44 -24.15 33.17
CA THR A 641 -20.82 -25.55 33.41
C THR A 641 -20.40 -26.47 32.25
N LYS A 642 -20.13 -27.74 32.57
CA LYS A 642 -19.81 -28.76 31.56
C LYS A 642 -20.97 -29.06 30.61
N GLU A 643 -22.20 -28.93 31.08
CA GLU A 643 -23.39 -29.19 30.28
C GLU A 643 -23.52 -28.20 29.12
N GLU A 644 -23.35 -26.89 29.38
CA GLU A 644 -23.34 -25.87 28.32
C GLU A 644 -22.22 -26.12 27.29
N GLN A 645 -21.05 -26.58 27.75
CA GLN A 645 -19.93 -26.92 26.86
C GLN A 645 -20.23 -28.14 25.99
N GLN A 646 -20.91 -29.16 26.54
CA GLN A 646 -21.34 -30.34 25.80
C GLN A 646 -22.41 -30.00 24.76
N GLN A 647 -23.37 -29.13 25.11
CA GLN A 647 -24.36 -28.64 24.14
C GLN A 647 -23.68 -27.90 22.99
N LEU A 648 -22.69 -27.06 23.27
CA LEU A 648 -21.90 -26.40 22.23
C LEU A 648 -21.16 -27.40 21.35
N LEU A 649 -20.53 -28.41 21.96
CA LEU A 649 -19.82 -29.45 21.24
C LEU A 649 -20.76 -30.24 20.32
N GLN A 650 -21.96 -30.59 20.78
CA GLN A 650 -22.96 -31.26 19.96
C GLN A 650 -23.39 -30.41 18.76
N LYS A 651 -23.61 -29.10 18.94
CA LYS A 651 -23.89 -28.19 17.81
C LYS A 651 -22.74 -28.16 16.80
N VAL A 652 -21.49 -28.10 17.28
CA VAL A 652 -20.28 -28.09 16.43
C VAL A 652 -20.11 -29.43 15.70
N LEU A 653 -20.44 -30.55 16.34
CA LEU A 653 -20.43 -31.87 15.71
C LEU A 653 -21.61 -32.08 14.75
N ALA A 654 -22.73 -31.39 14.93
CA ALA A 654 -23.85 -31.39 13.99
C ALA A 654 -23.58 -30.52 12.74
N ALA A 655 -22.71 -29.52 12.85
CA ALA A 655 -22.35 -28.64 11.75
C ALA A 655 -21.65 -29.39 10.60
N THR A 656 -21.84 -28.91 9.38
CA THR A 656 -21.28 -29.52 8.17
C THR A 656 -19.91 -28.93 7.83
N ASP A 657 -19.19 -29.54 6.89
CA ASP A 657 -17.92 -28.96 6.40
C ASP A 657 -18.13 -27.58 5.75
N LEU A 658 -19.33 -27.27 5.22
CA LEU A 658 -19.65 -25.96 4.64
C LEU A 658 -19.61 -24.84 5.69
N ASP A 659 -20.07 -25.14 6.91
CA ASP A 659 -20.05 -24.19 8.04
C ASP A 659 -18.63 -23.96 8.57
N ALA A 660 -17.69 -24.86 8.24
CA ALA A 660 -16.29 -24.74 8.58
C ALA A 660 -15.47 -23.96 7.53
N GLU A 661 -16.04 -23.68 6.34
CA GLU A 661 -15.37 -22.90 5.30
C GLU A 661 -15.40 -21.39 5.61
N GLU A 662 -14.40 -20.69 5.07
CA GLU A 662 -14.32 -19.22 5.17
C GLU A 662 -15.32 -18.56 4.22
N GLU A 663 -15.77 -17.37 4.60
CA GLU A 663 -16.58 -16.55 3.71
C GLU A 663 -15.74 -16.05 2.53
N VAL A 664 -16.05 -16.53 1.32
CA VAL A 664 -15.43 -16.03 0.10
C VAL A 664 -16.16 -14.76 -0.33
N VAL A 665 -15.50 -13.61 -0.21
CA VAL A 665 -16.04 -12.34 -0.70
C VAL A 665 -15.99 -12.30 -2.23
N ALA A 666 -17.11 -11.99 -2.86
CA ALA A 666 -17.19 -11.85 -4.33
C ALA A 666 -16.22 -10.77 -4.81
N GLY A 667 -15.27 -11.14 -5.67
CA GLY A 667 -14.25 -10.24 -6.23
C GLY A 667 -12.79 -10.61 -5.92
N GLU A 668 -12.53 -11.48 -4.93
CA GLU A 668 -11.17 -11.98 -4.62
C GLU A 668 -10.80 -13.27 -5.38
N SER A 669 -11.61 -13.70 -6.36
CA SER A 669 -11.38 -14.94 -7.11
C SER A 669 -10.19 -14.83 -8.09
N GLY A 670 -8.98 -14.96 -7.55
CA GLY A 670 -7.89 -15.60 -8.27
C GLY A 670 -8.29 -17.04 -8.55
N PHE A 671 -8.21 -17.45 -9.82
CA PHE A 671 -8.50 -18.78 -10.33
C PHE A 671 -7.86 -19.90 -9.48
N ARG A 672 -8.56 -20.39 -8.46
CA ARG A 672 -8.34 -21.72 -7.89
C ARG A 672 -9.23 -22.68 -8.66
N SER A 673 -8.61 -23.68 -9.29
CA SER A 673 -9.30 -24.74 -10.01
C SER A 673 -10.40 -25.36 -9.15
N SER A 674 -11.65 -25.17 -9.55
CA SER A 674 -12.80 -25.78 -8.93
C SER A 674 -12.78 -27.29 -9.16
N GLN A 675 -12.30 -28.06 -8.18
CA GLN A 675 -12.64 -29.48 -8.10
C GLN A 675 -14.10 -29.58 -7.68
N VAL A 676 -14.97 -29.85 -8.64
CA VAL A 676 -16.40 -30.11 -8.41
C VAL A 676 -16.55 -31.51 -7.81
N SER A 677 -16.96 -31.60 -6.55
CA SER A 677 -17.46 -32.83 -5.93
C SER A 677 -18.98 -32.93 -6.18
N ARG A 678 -19.46 -34.06 -6.69
CA ARG A 678 -20.90 -34.31 -6.91
C ARG A 678 -21.65 -34.32 -5.57
N ARG A 679 -22.74 -33.55 -5.48
CA ARG A 679 -23.65 -33.48 -4.31
C ARG A 679 -24.85 -34.41 -4.51
N PHE A 680 -25.28 -35.09 -3.46
CA PHE A 680 -26.64 -35.62 -3.32
C PHE A 680 -27.50 -34.54 -2.63
N GLY A 681 -28.64 -34.18 -3.23
CA GLY A 681 -29.51 -33.10 -2.73
C GLY A 681 -30.42 -33.55 -1.59
N THR A 682 -30.52 -32.71 -0.55
CA THR A 682 -31.56 -32.76 0.49
C THR A 682 -32.77 -31.93 0.07
N MET A 683 -33.98 -32.33 0.51
CA MET A 683 -35.29 -31.81 0.10
C MET A 683 -35.49 -30.28 0.18
N SER A 684 -34.63 -29.53 0.88
CA SER A 684 -34.69 -28.08 0.94
C SER A 684 -34.24 -27.38 -0.35
N SER A 685 -33.56 -28.07 -1.27
CA SER A 685 -33.11 -27.49 -2.55
C SER A 685 -34.19 -27.45 -3.65
N MET A 686 -35.41 -27.91 -3.35
CA MET A 686 -36.53 -27.93 -4.31
C MET A 686 -37.42 -26.67 -4.28
N SER A 687 -37.29 -25.82 -3.25
CA SER A 687 -37.95 -24.51 -3.25
C SER A 687 -37.10 -23.54 -4.07
N GLY A 688 -37.38 -23.46 -5.37
CA GLY A 688 -36.56 -22.81 -6.40
C GLY A 688 -36.33 -21.30 -6.22
N ALA A 689 -35.50 -20.95 -5.25
CA ALA A 689 -35.06 -19.58 -4.96
C ALA A 689 -33.59 -19.33 -5.37
N ASP A 690 -32.86 -20.35 -5.83
CA ASP A 690 -31.48 -20.20 -6.27
C ASP A 690 -31.39 -20.28 -7.80
N ASP A 691 -31.23 -19.10 -8.40
CA ASP A 691 -31.05 -18.87 -9.82
C ASP A 691 -29.62 -19.27 -10.25
N THR A 692 -29.39 -20.57 -10.47
CA THR A 692 -28.11 -21.06 -11.02
C THR A 692 -28.27 -21.52 -12.46
N VAL A 693 -27.87 -20.64 -13.39
CA VAL A 693 -27.79 -20.87 -14.84
C VAL A 693 -26.78 -21.98 -15.14
N TYR A 694 -27.25 -23.03 -15.82
CA TYR A 694 -26.46 -24.16 -16.30
C TYR A 694 -25.66 -23.74 -17.56
N MET A 695 -24.32 -23.82 -17.51
CA MET A 695 -23.44 -23.59 -18.68
C MET A 695 -22.55 -24.83 -18.88
N GLU A 696 -22.72 -25.48 -20.03
CA GLU A 696 -22.00 -26.68 -20.43
C GLU A 696 -20.76 -26.29 -21.24
N TYR A 697 -19.58 -26.86 -20.95
CA TYR A 697 -18.40 -26.73 -21.81
C TYR A 697 -17.58 -28.02 -21.92
N HIS A 698 -17.29 -28.38 -23.17
CA HIS A 698 -16.46 -29.49 -23.63
C HIS A 698 -14.98 -29.32 -23.23
N SER A 699 -14.35 -30.40 -22.73
CA SER A 699 -12.92 -30.44 -22.41
C SER A 699 -12.08 -30.91 -23.60
N ALA A 700 -11.16 -30.07 -24.08
CA ALA A 700 -10.02 -30.50 -24.89
C ALA A 700 -8.73 -30.43 -24.04
N ARG A 701 -8.02 -31.56 -23.94
CA ARG A 701 -6.72 -31.69 -23.25
C ARG A 701 -5.61 -31.01 -24.07
N SER A 702 -4.84 -30.10 -23.47
CA SER A 702 -3.52 -29.72 -24.01
C SER A 702 -2.45 -29.65 -22.90
N LYS A 703 -1.22 -29.97 -23.33
CA LYS A 703 -0.06 -30.42 -22.54
C LYS A 703 0.59 -29.30 -21.73
N ALA A 704 1.16 -29.67 -20.59
CA ALA A 704 1.94 -28.84 -19.68
C ALA A 704 3.18 -28.22 -20.38
N SER A 705 3.33 -26.90 -20.30
CA SER A 705 4.56 -26.20 -20.67
C SER A 705 5.45 -25.95 -19.46
N THR A 706 6.73 -26.18 -19.70
CA THR A 706 7.86 -26.07 -18.79
C THR A 706 8.08 -24.63 -18.30
N LYS A 707 8.35 -24.49 -17.00
CA LYS A 707 8.64 -23.22 -16.32
C LYS A 707 9.93 -22.58 -16.86
N HIS A 708 9.83 -21.44 -17.53
CA HIS A 708 10.98 -20.57 -17.80
C HIS A 708 11.33 -19.76 -16.55
N VAL A 709 12.47 -20.07 -15.94
CA VAL A 709 13.10 -19.28 -14.88
C VAL A 709 14.17 -18.39 -15.51
N HIS A 710 14.23 -17.13 -15.07
CA HIS A 710 15.08 -16.07 -15.62
C HIS A 710 16.61 -16.36 -15.45
N PRO A 711 17.47 -16.11 -16.45
CA PRO A 711 18.89 -16.48 -16.43
C PRO A 711 19.76 -15.80 -15.35
N LEU A 712 19.35 -14.62 -14.85
CA LEU A 712 20.12 -13.88 -13.83
C LEU A 712 20.23 -14.59 -12.48
N PHE A 713 19.29 -15.49 -12.14
CA PHE A 713 19.32 -16.22 -10.86
C PHE A 713 20.21 -17.47 -10.86
N LYS A 714 20.88 -17.78 -11.99
CA LYS A 714 21.92 -18.83 -12.02
C LYS A 714 23.31 -18.31 -11.65
N ARG A 715 23.57 -17.00 -11.70
CA ARG A 715 24.93 -16.44 -11.55
C ARG A 715 25.34 -16.04 -10.12
N PHE A 716 24.44 -16.11 -9.14
CA PHE A 716 24.74 -15.82 -7.72
C PHE A 716 24.51 -17.03 -6.79
N ARG A 717 24.54 -18.24 -7.35
CA ARG A 717 24.70 -19.50 -6.61
C ARG A 717 25.90 -20.26 -7.16
N LYS A 718 27.09 -19.69 -6.98
CA LYS A 718 28.35 -20.41 -6.88
C LYS A 718 29.29 -19.64 -5.99
#